data_AF-Q6CBM1-F1
#
_entry.id   AF-Q6CBM1-F1
#
_cell.length_a   1.000
_cell.length_b   1.000
_cell.length_c   1.000
_cell.angle_alpha   90.00
_cell.angle_beta   90.00
_cell.angle_gamma   90.00
#
_symmetry.space_group_name_H-M   'P 1'
#
loop_
_entity.id
_entity.type
_entity.pdbx_description
1 polymer ?
#
loop_
_entity_poly.entity_id
_entity_poly.type
_entity_poly.pdbx_seq_one_letter_code
_entity_poly.pdbx_strand_id
1 'polypeptide(L)'
;MFTSIPIIDLSEDTPTILAKLRPALFNVGFCYIKNYGVDPGLIQRVTELGKQLFDLPQTEKQRIDMSNSPHFLGYSRLGDEITKNQTDWREQMDLATELPAPKDDEPLYRRLRGPNQWPDEKLIPGFRQAFEAYIEQMGPVSIHFVSLIAQALGLEADAFAHLFEQHQQHKLKVVRYPDVDEVKVKVEGETKVKGGVKKEDPVDIDVKLEPQESSLHADETKVKLEDEPVEIKQDDDSIERKASVKQECHAERSIYTQGVGPHKDSELTSYLLQCTPHRGLQVLNSNNEWIDVPPIEGTLVVAMGQAMEALTRGYCVSTTHRVLAPEAGSGSRFSIPFFQGISYDANFRDFKLPSEVEESLKKNKVVTEDTGQYRHDMFSNIGEATFMNRIRSHPTVAKRWYKDVIDVTKLDTLPRVLSRLSRIFAGAEKTMMFHNSPLPLSFDDFARSVLEYSHEKVTRDDLSQLFALWPNLYRTEVRRDGMLMLSLENITSVALTQTRDARQKQFDDLCWKWLRQHPVTWSKGPEIDQKKQSSFTKKRGISETAESLRKTPVTKQRIFKLAKPDTKLGGTVLERIKARKAASAHLNKKSEQEEKSESQQRFLDSNIPRVVDVLVGAGKGNSTSIPMDRAIRMVNDSVRRNLSEKEARAILVRVSQVVPSFCKLVEVGDQAVLRLGKKTRGAVQAELREFEESEHSK
;
A
#
# COMPACT_ATOMS: atom_id res chain seq x y z
N MET A 1 -3.49 27.03 9.95
CA MET A 1 -4.23 26.07 9.09
C MET A 1 -4.40 26.73 7.72
N PHE A 2 -4.15 26.01 6.64
CA PHE A 2 -4.33 26.55 5.28
C PHE A 2 -5.61 26.02 4.64
N THR A 3 -6.27 26.88 3.87
CA THR A 3 -7.46 26.57 3.05
C THR A 3 -7.20 26.81 1.56
N SER A 4 -6.02 27.31 1.21
CA SER A 4 -5.57 27.57 -0.16
C SER A 4 -4.05 27.39 -0.26
N ILE A 5 -3.56 27.23 -1.48
CA ILE A 5 -2.12 27.11 -1.76
C ILE A 5 -1.56 28.50 -2.10
N PRO A 6 -0.49 28.95 -1.43
CA PRO A 6 0.09 30.27 -1.67
C PRO A 6 0.75 30.37 -3.04
N ILE A 7 0.78 31.58 -3.61
CA ILE A 7 1.46 31.89 -4.88
C ILE A 7 2.67 32.78 -4.59
N ILE A 8 3.83 32.37 -5.07
CA ILE A 8 5.11 33.10 -4.96
C ILE A 8 5.49 33.63 -6.34
N ASP A 9 5.66 34.94 -6.45
CA ASP A 9 6.12 35.58 -7.68
C ASP A 9 7.63 35.78 -7.62
N LEU A 10 8.39 35.08 -8.46
CA LEU A 10 9.85 35.14 -8.44
C LEU A 10 10.43 36.44 -9.05
N SER A 11 9.57 37.34 -9.56
CA SER A 11 9.97 38.68 -9.99
C SER A 11 9.89 39.76 -8.90
N GLU A 12 9.30 39.44 -7.74
CA GLU A 12 9.24 40.35 -6.59
C GLU A 12 10.62 40.51 -5.92
N ASP A 13 10.76 41.53 -5.06
CA ASP A 13 11.97 41.69 -4.26
C ASP A 13 12.13 40.55 -3.24
N THR A 14 13.38 40.19 -2.93
CA THR A 14 13.69 39.05 -2.05
C THR A 14 12.96 39.12 -0.70
N PRO A 15 12.95 40.24 0.06
CA PRO A 15 12.18 40.33 1.30
C PRO A 15 10.69 39.95 1.15
N THR A 16 10.02 40.44 0.10
CA THR A 16 8.62 40.09 -0.20
C THR A 16 8.44 38.61 -0.49
N ILE A 17 9.34 38.03 -1.31
CA ILE A 17 9.35 36.60 -1.61
C ILE A 17 9.49 35.79 -0.31
N LEU A 18 10.48 36.12 0.53
CA LEU A 18 10.74 35.39 1.77
C LEU A 18 9.57 35.48 2.76
N ALA A 19 8.91 36.64 2.86
CA ALA A 19 7.74 36.83 3.72
C ALA A 19 6.56 35.92 3.35
N LYS A 20 6.38 35.63 2.04
CA LYS A 20 5.35 34.70 1.54
C LYS A 20 5.80 33.26 1.57
N LEU A 21 7.06 33.00 1.23
CA LEU A 21 7.63 31.66 1.16
C LEU A 21 7.73 31.03 2.55
N ARG A 22 8.16 31.81 3.55
CA ARG A 22 8.31 31.35 4.93
C ARG A 22 7.05 30.60 5.38
N PRO A 23 5.85 31.19 5.52
CA PRO A 23 4.65 30.47 5.96
C PRO A 23 4.23 29.31 5.05
N ALA A 24 4.54 29.34 3.75
CA ALA A 24 4.28 28.22 2.84
C ALA A 24 5.09 26.97 3.24
N LEU A 25 6.37 27.14 3.60
CA LEU A 25 7.25 26.05 4.02
C LEU A 25 6.79 25.37 5.33
N PHE A 26 6.34 26.15 6.32
CA PHE A 26 5.93 25.60 7.63
C PHE A 26 4.54 25.00 7.65
N ASN A 27 3.59 25.69 7.02
CA ASN A 27 2.19 25.41 7.27
C ASN A 27 1.57 24.59 6.15
N VAL A 28 2.17 24.62 4.95
CA VAL A 28 1.55 24.11 3.74
C VAL A 28 2.40 23.03 3.08
N GLY A 29 3.72 23.21 2.97
CA GLY A 29 4.60 22.30 2.22
C GLY A 29 4.40 22.34 0.70
N PHE A 30 3.54 23.25 0.22
CA PHE A 30 3.18 23.47 -1.18
C PHE A 30 3.08 24.97 -1.46
N CYS A 31 3.43 25.36 -2.68
CA CYS A 31 3.12 26.68 -3.23
C CYS A 31 3.04 26.63 -4.75
N TYR A 32 2.45 27.64 -5.37
CA TYR A 32 2.70 27.93 -6.78
C TYR A 32 3.89 28.88 -6.90
N ILE A 33 4.68 28.72 -7.96
CA ILE A 33 5.64 29.74 -8.41
C ILE A 33 5.23 30.25 -9.79
N LYS A 34 5.43 31.54 -10.05
CA LYS A 34 5.31 32.16 -11.37
C LYS A 34 6.51 33.04 -11.67
N ASN A 35 6.66 33.44 -12.93
CA ASN A 35 7.80 34.22 -13.42
C ASN A 35 9.15 33.51 -13.14
N TYR A 36 9.17 32.19 -13.33
CA TYR A 36 10.29 31.31 -13.00
C TYR A 36 11.36 31.21 -14.09
N GLY A 37 11.23 31.94 -15.20
CA GLY A 37 12.32 32.15 -16.16
C GLY A 37 12.57 31.03 -17.18
N VAL A 38 11.68 30.03 -17.29
CA VAL A 38 11.72 29.06 -18.39
C VAL A 38 10.99 29.63 -19.61
N ASP A 39 11.53 29.38 -20.80
CA ASP A 39 10.94 29.85 -22.07
C ASP A 39 9.47 29.36 -22.23
N PRO A 40 8.48 30.27 -22.36
CA PRO A 40 7.09 29.89 -22.60
C PRO A 40 6.90 29.04 -23.87
N GLY A 41 7.70 29.28 -24.92
CA GLY A 41 7.66 28.48 -26.14
C GLY A 41 8.09 27.03 -25.89
N LEU A 42 9.10 26.83 -25.04
CA LEU A 42 9.52 25.51 -24.58
C LEU A 42 8.44 24.83 -23.72
N ILE A 43 7.79 25.55 -22.81
CA ILE A 43 6.67 25.03 -21.99
C ILE A 43 5.54 24.51 -22.87
N GLN A 44 5.16 25.28 -23.90
CA GLN A 44 4.16 24.85 -24.88
C GLN A 44 4.63 23.61 -25.63
N ARG A 45 5.88 23.60 -26.12
CA ARG A 45 6.44 22.50 -26.89
C ARG A 45 6.50 21.19 -26.09
N VAL A 46 6.97 21.20 -24.84
CA VAL A 46 6.99 19.98 -24.01
C VAL A 46 5.58 19.52 -23.63
N THR A 47 4.62 20.45 -23.51
CA THR A 47 3.21 20.11 -23.27
C THR A 47 2.61 19.38 -24.47
N GLU A 48 2.84 19.86 -25.70
CA GLU A 48 2.33 19.24 -26.93
C GLU A 48 2.98 17.88 -27.19
N LEU A 49 4.31 17.81 -27.12
CA LEU A 49 5.07 16.56 -27.30
C LEU A 49 4.77 15.55 -26.17
N GLY A 50 4.57 16.03 -24.95
CA GLY A 50 4.18 15.20 -23.82
C GLY A 50 2.82 14.52 -24.02
N LYS A 51 1.87 15.16 -24.73
CA LYS A 51 0.60 14.54 -25.11
C LYS A 51 0.80 13.49 -26.20
N GLN A 52 1.51 13.84 -27.27
CA GLN A 52 1.79 12.95 -28.40
C GLN A 52 2.55 11.67 -28.01
N LEU A 53 3.37 11.71 -26.96
CA LEU A 53 4.04 10.53 -26.39
C LEU A 53 3.05 9.39 -26.11
N PHE A 54 1.85 9.71 -25.63
CA PHE A 54 0.84 8.73 -25.28
C PHE A 54 0.00 8.27 -26.47
N ASP A 55 0.18 8.87 -27.64
CA ASP A 55 -0.40 8.42 -28.91
C ASP A 55 0.55 7.49 -29.70
N LEU A 56 1.78 7.29 -29.20
CA LEU A 56 2.76 6.42 -29.84
C LEU A 56 2.24 4.98 -30.04
N PRO A 57 2.63 4.30 -31.13
CA PRO A 57 2.31 2.90 -31.34
C PRO A 57 2.75 2.03 -30.15
N GLN A 58 1.96 1.01 -29.83
CA GLN A 58 2.24 0.14 -28.69
C GLN A 58 3.61 -0.56 -28.79
N THR A 59 4.06 -0.87 -30.01
CA THR A 59 5.39 -1.45 -30.27
C THR A 59 6.51 -0.50 -29.85
N GLU A 60 6.35 0.80 -30.09
CA GLU A 60 7.32 1.81 -29.68
C GLU A 60 7.31 1.98 -28.17
N LYS A 61 6.13 2.10 -27.54
CA LYS A 61 5.99 2.14 -26.08
C LYS A 61 6.62 0.92 -25.39
N GLN A 62 6.52 -0.26 -25.99
CA GLN A 62 7.18 -1.49 -25.51
C GLN A 62 8.70 -1.46 -25.69
N ARG A 63 9.21 -0.81 -26.75
CA ARG A 63 10.65 -0.65 -26.99
C ARG A 63 11.28 0.22 -25.90
N ILE A 64 10.64 1.32 -25.55
CA ILE A 64 11.10 2.26 -24.51
C ILE A 64 10.58 1.92 -23.09
N ASP A 65 9.99 0.74 -22.91
CA ASP A 65 9.47 0.27 -21.63
C ASP A 65 10.55 0.31 -20.54
N MET A 66 10.23 0.83 -19.36
CA MET A 66 11.17 1.00 -18.25
C MET A 66 11.84 -0.31 -17.85
N SER A 67 11.17 -1.46 -18.01
CA SER A 67 11.78 -2.77 -17.72
C SER A 67 12.98 -3.09 -18.63
N ASN A 68 13.13 -2.40 -19.76
CA ASN A 68 14.30 -2.52 -20.64
C ASN A 68 15.51 -1.68 -20.16
N SER A 69 15.36 -0.86 -19.12
CA SER A 69 16.44 -0.06 -18.54
C SER A 69 16.80 -0.54 -17.13
N PRO A 70 18.09 -0.82 -16.84
CA PRO A 70 18.52 -1.06 -15.47
C PRO A 70 18.48 0.23 -14.63
N HIS A 71 18.25 1.39 -15.25
CA HIS A 71 18.33 2.71 -14.63
C HIS A 71 16.99 3.27 -14.17
N PHE A 72 15.90 2.51 -14.30
CA PHE A 72 14.54 2.93 -13.97
C PHE A 72 14.08 4.15 -14.78
N LEU A 73 14.56 4.29 -16.01
CA LEU A 73 14.19 5.32 -16.98
C LEU A 73 13.46 4.69 -18.16
N GLY A 74 12.39 5.32 -18.64
CA GLY A 74 11.55 4.82 -19.72
C GLY A 74 10.06 4.83 -19.38
N TYR A 75 9.28 4.20 -20.23
CA TYR A 75 7.82 4.21 -20.21
C TYR A 75 7.23 3.14 -19.26
N SER A 76 6.15 3.49 -18.55
CA SER A 76 5.33 2.60 -17.73
C SER A 76 3.89 2.65 -18.20
N ARG A 77 3.27 1.46 -18.32
CA ARG A 77 1.88 1.34 -18.79
C ARG A 77 0.91 1.79 -17.70
N LEU A 78 -0.32 2.02 -18.13
CA LEU A 78 -1.43 2.29 -17.23
C LEU A 78 -1.56 1.19 -16.17
N GLY A 79 -1.41 1.58 -14.90
CA GLY A 79 -1.54 0.67 -13.75
C GLY A 79 -0.28 -0.12 -13.38
N ASP A 80 0.87 0.16 -14.02
CA ASP A 80 2.12 -0.55 -13.71
C ASP A 80 2.75 -0.11 -12.38
N GLU A 81 2.56 1.15 -11.96
CA GLU A 81 3.18 1.68 -10.74
C GLU A 81 2.30 1.47 -9.50
N ILE A 82 2.96 1.17 -8.38
CA ILE A 82 2.33 0.89 -7.09
C ILE A 82 2.80 1.92 -6.07
N THR A 83 1.87 2.74 -5.57
CA THR A 83 2.10 3.69 -4.48
C THR A 83 1.40 3.21 -3.21
N LYS A 84 2.16 3.02 -2.12
CA LYS A 84 1.66 2.50 -0.83
C LYS A 84 0.76 1.25 -0.94
N ASN A 85 1.12 0.32 -1.83
CA ASN A 85 0.39 -0.93 -2.12
C ASN A 85 -0.94 -0.76 -2.89
N GLN A 86 -1.20 0.41 -3.46
CA GLN A 86 -2.32 0.62 -4.37
C GLN A 86 -1.79 0.92 -5.77
N THR A 87 -2.51 0.44 -6.79
CA THR A 87 -2.20 0.72 -8.19
C THR A 87 -2.49 2.19 -8.49
N ASP A 88 -1.56 2.84 -9.17
CA ASP A 88 -1.75 4.19 -9.70
C ASP A 88 -2.36 4.10 -11.10
N TRP A 89 -3.56 4.65 -11.30
CA TRP A 89 -4.20 4.73 -12.61
C TRP A 89 -3.64 5.90 -13.41
N ARG A 90 -2.37 5.74 -13.81
CA ARG A 90 -1.65 6.64 -14.71
C ARG A 90 -0.76 5.88 -15.66
N GLU A 91 -0.53 6.48 -16.81
CA GLU A 91 0.49 6.10 -17.77
C GLU A 91 1.62 7.14 -17.71
N GLN A 92 2.88 6.74 -17.79
CA GLN A 92 3.97 7.71 -17.65
C GLN A 92 5.26 7.33 -18.37
N MET A 93 6.17 8.29 -18.48
CA MET A 93 7.55 8.08 -18.86
C MET A 93 8.48 8.78 -17.86
N ASP A 94 9.40 8.04 -17.26
CA ASP A 94 10.46 8.58 -16.41
C ASP A 94 11.67 8.95 -17.28
N LEU A 95 12.10 10.20 -17.15
CA LEU A 95 13.29 10.79 -17.77
C LEU A 95 14.21 11.36 -16.69
N ALA A 96 15.45 11.62 -17.06
CA ALA A 96 16.42 12.30 -16.20
C ALA A 96 17.38 13.15 -17.03
N THR A 97 18.20 13.96 -16.36
CA THR A 97 19.42 14.52 -16.96
C THR A 97 20.18 13.40 -17.66
N GLU A 98 20.49 13.59 -18.94
CA GLU A 98 21.20 12.59 -19.75
C GLU A 98 22.61 12.38 -19.17
N LEU A 99 22.86 11.18 -18.65
CA LEU A 99 24.14 10.80 -18.06
C LEU A 99 24.55 9.41 -18.57
N PRO A 100 25.85 9.12 -18.68
CA PRO A 100 26.31 7.78 -19.02
C PRO A 100 25.94 6.78 -17.92
N ALA A 101 25.88 5.50 -18.28
CA ALA A 101 25.76 4.43 -17.29
C ALA A 101 27.01 4.44 -16.37
N PRO A 102 26.85 4.14 -15.07
CA PRO A 102 27.98 4.00 -14.16
C PRO A 102 28.85 2.79 -14.53
N LYS A 103 30.07 2.77 -14.02
CA LYS A 103 30.98 1.62 -14.16
C LYS A 103 30.52 0.45 -13.29
N ASP A 104 30.94 -0.76 -13.65
CA ASP A 104 30.54 -2.00 -12.95
C ASP A 104 31.08 -2.11 -11.52
N ASP A 105 32.16 -1.41 -11.19
CA ASP A 105 32.78 -1.37 -9.86
C ASP A 105 32.19 -0.31 -8.93
N GLU A 106 31.30 0.55 -9.44
CA GLU A 106 30.60 1.55 -8.63
C GLU A 106 29.50 0.92 -7.74
N PRO A 107 29.17 1.56 -6.60
CA PRO A 107 28.07 1.11 -5.75
C PRO A 107 26.75 0.97 -6.53
N LEU A 108 25.97 -0.07 -6.22
CA LEU A 108 24.73 -0.39 -6.94
C LEU A 108 23.75 0.78 -7.08
N TYR A 109 23.64 1.64 -6.08
CA TYR A 109 22.76 2.80 -6.13
C TYR A 109 23.12 3.80 -7.24
N ARG A 110 24.37 3.81 -7.71
CA ARG A 110 24.79 4.62 -8.87
C ARG A 110 24.09 4.19 -10.15
N ARG A 111 23.55 2.97 -10.22
CA ARG A 111 22.73 2.50 -11.35
C ARG A 111 21.42 3.26 -11.48
N LEU A 112 21.02 4.08 -10.51
CA LEU A 112 19.97 5.10 -10.71
C LEU A 112 20.34 6.15 -11.78
N ARG A 113 21.62 6.28 -12.12
CA ARG A 113 22.14 7.06 -13.25
C ARG A 113 22.27 6.18 -14.47
N GLY A 114 21.99 6.77 -15.63
CA GLY A 114 22.22 6.14 -16.91
C GLY A 114 21.44 6.84 -18.02
N PRO A 115 21.57 6.35 -19.25
CA PRO A 115 20.94 6.95 -20.42
C PRO A 115 19.42 6.82 -20.37
N ASN A 116 18.73 7.83 -20.91
CA ASN A 116 17.28 7.75 -21.10
C ASN A 116 16.92 6.81 -22.26
N GLN A 117 15.68 6.29 -22.23
CA GLN A 117 15.10 5.54 -23.35
C GLN A 117 14.23 6.46 -24.21
N TRP A 118 14.84 7.21 -25.12
CA TRP A 118 14.13 8.16 -25.99
C TRP A 118 13.22 7.47 -27.01
N PRO A 119 12.03 8.02 -27.31
CA PRO A 119 11.21 7.56 -28.43
C PRO A 119 11.92 7.81 -29.77
N ASP A 120 11.52 7.06 -30.81
CA ASP A 120 12.07 7.24 -32.16
C ASP A 120 11.76 8.65 -32.67
N GLU A 121 12.81 9.37 -33.07
CA GLU A 121 12.76 10.72 -33.61
C GLU A 121 11.82 10.83 -34.83
N LYS A 122 11.62 9.74 -35.57
CA LYS A 122 10.69 9.73 -36.72
C LYS A 122 9.22 9.71 -36.32
N LEU A 123 8.90 9.20 -35.14
CA LEU A 123 7.52 9.10 -34.65
C LEU A 123 7.09 10.36 -33.90
N ILE A 124 8.04 11.00 -33.20
CA ILE A 124 7.78 12.23 -32.44
C ILE A 124 8.98 13.20 -32.54
N PRO A 125 9.17 13.87 -33.69
CA PRO A 125 10.33 14.71 -33.93
C PRO A 125 10.53 15.81 -32.89
N GLY A 126 11.76 15.96 -32.42
CA GLY A 126 12.16 16.98 -31.47
C GLY A 126 11.80 16.68 -30.01
N PHE A 127 11.27 15.50 -29.69
CA PHE A 127 10.94 15.10 -28.31
C PHE A 127 12.16 15.17 -27.40
N ARG A 128 13.25 14.49 -27.79
CA ARG A 128 14.49 14.45 -27.01
C ARG A 128 15.01 15.87 -26.76
N GLN A 129 15.16 16.66 -27.83
CA GLN A 129 15.70 18.01 -27.75
C GLN A 129 14.88 18.90 -26.79
N ALA A 130 13.54 18.84 -26.87
CA ALA A 130 12.67 19.67 -26.03
C ALA A 130 12.76 19.28 -24.55
N PHE A 131 12.76 17.98 -24.24
CA PHE A 131 12.84 17.52 -22.85
C PHE A 131 14.23 17.68 -22.24
N GLU A 132 15.31 17.51 -23.01
CA GLU A 132 16.67 17.84 -22.55
C GLU A 132 16.77 19.34 -22.21
N ALA A 133 16.31 20.21 -23.12
CA ALA A 133 16.30 21.66 -22.89
C ALA A 133 15.44 22.07 -21.68
N TYR A 134 14.30 21.40 -21.46
CA TYR A 134 13.44 21.69 -20.32
C TYR A 134 14.07 21.28 -19.00
N ILE A 135 14.71 20.11 -18.93
CA ILE A 135 15.48 19.68 -17.75
C ILE A 135 16.63 20.66 -17.46
N GLU A 136 17.34 21.09 -18.52
CA GLU A 136 18.44 22.06 -18.42
C GLU A 136 17.98 23.41 -17.87
N GLN A 137 16.85 23.96 -18.35
CA GLN A 137 16.32 25.23 -17.83
C GLN A 137 15.73 25.11 -16.42
N MET A 138 15.15 23.96 -16.07
CA MET A 138 14.58 23.73 -14.72
C MET A 138 15.65 23.55 -13.63
N GLY A 139 16.86 23.10 -13.99
CA GLY A 139 17.98 22.95 -13.05
C GLY A 139 18.27 24.25 -12.28
N PRO A 140 18.65 25.36 -12.95
CA PRO A 140 18.88 26.66 -12.33
C PRO A 140 17.69 27.20 -11.55
N VAL A 141 16.46 27.02 -12.05
CA VAL A 141 15.23 27.42 -11.34
C VAL A 141 15.14 26.72 -9.99
N SER A 142 15.39 25.41 -9.97
CA SER A 142 15.33 24.63 -8.74
C SER A 142 16.41 25.03 -7.73
N ILE A 143 17.63 25.33 -8.20
CA ILE A 143 18.73 25.79 -7.33
C ILE A 143 18.43 27.17 -6.76
N HIS A 144 17.93 28.08 -7.59
CA HIS A 144 17.52 29.41 -7.13
C HIS A 144 16.41 29.32 -6.07
N PHE A 145 15.40 28.47 -6.30
CA PHE A 145 14.33 28.30 -5.32
C PHE A 145 14.83 27.71 -3.99
N VAL A 146 15.77 26.74 -4.03
CA VAL A 146 16.42 26.23 -2.81
C VAL A 146 17.22 27.31 -2.07
N SER A 147 17.84 28.25 -2.79
CA SER A 147 18.52 29.40 -2.16
C SER A 147 17.55 30.35 -1.44
N LEU A 148 16.33 30.50 -1.97
CA LEU A 148 15.25 31.25 -1.32
C LEU A 148 14.71 30.50 -0.10
N ILE A 149 14.60 29.17 -0.18
CA ILE A 149 14.28 28.34 1.00
C ILE A 149 15.32 28.60 2.09
N ALA A 150 16.62 28.47 1.80
CA ALA A 150 17.68 28.74 2.77
C ALA A 150 17.51 30.10 3.45
N GLN A 151 17.37 31.17 2.68
CA GLN A 151 17.16 32.51 3.23
C GLN A 151 15.86 32.62 4.04
N ALA A 152 14.77 31.95 3.63
CA ALA A 152 13.52 31.91 4.39
C ALA A 152 13.69 31.17 5.73
N LEU A 153 14.67 30.27 5.84
CA LEU A 153 15.09 29.61 7.08
C LEU A 153 16.01 30.48 7.94
N GLY A 154 16.48 31.64 7.45
CA GLY A 154 17.52 32.44 8.10
C GLY A 154 18.94 31.90 7.89
N LEU A 155 19.14 31.10 6.84
CA LEU A 155 20.44 30.59 6.40
C LEU A 155 21.03 31.45 5.29
N GLU A 156 22.35 31.32 5.09
CA GLU A 156 23.01 31.78 3.88
C GLU A 156 22.40 31.14 2.63
N ALA A 157 22.35 31.88 1.53
CA ALA A 157 21.68 31.44 0.29
C ALA A 157 22.25 30.14 -0.29
N ASP A 158 23.52 29.82 0.01
CA ASP A 158 24.23 28.63 -0.46
C ASP A 158 24.28 27.49 0.58
N ALA A 159 23.52 27.57 1.68
CA ALA A 159 23.59 26.58 2.76
C ALA A 159 23.33 25.13 2.32
N PHE A 160 22.57 24.92 1.24
CA PHE A 160 22.30 23.59 0.66
C PHE A 160 23.24 23.22 -0.50
N ALA A 161 24.15 24.09 -0.93
CA ALA A 161 24.98 23.89 -2.13
C ALA A 161 25.80 22.59 -2.08
N HIS A 162 26.27 22.20 -0.89
CA HIS A 162 27.04 20.97 -0.65
C HIS A 162 26.26 19.67 -0.93
N LEU A 163 24.93 19.72 -1.04
CA LEU A 163 24.10 18.57 -1.37
C LEU A 163 24.07 18.25 -2.87
N PHE A 164 24.57 19.15 -3.72
CA PHE A 164 24.48 19.01 -5.16
C PHE A 164 25.83 18.62 -5.77
N GLU A 165 25.79 17.77 -6.78
CA GLU A 165 26.96 17.47 -7.60
C GLU A 165 27.10 18.47 -8.75
N GLN A 166 28.32 18.64 -9.26
CA GLN A 166 28.59 19.49 -10.43
C GLN A 166 27.73 19.06 -11.65
N HIS A 167 27.58 17.75 -11.85
CA HIS A 167 26.71 17.16 -12.88
C HIS A 167 25.52 16.48 -12.20
N GLN A 168 24.70 17.30 -11.53
CA GLN A 168 23.56 16.80 -10.79
C GLN A 168 22.54 16.15 -11.73
N GLN A 169 22.17 14.90 -11.43
CA GLN A 169 21.04 14.28 -12.08
C GLN A 169 19.76 14.86 -11.50
N HIS A 170 18.94 15.48 -12.33
CA HIS A 170 17.54 15.77 -12.05
C HIS A 170 16.67 14.72 -12.73
N LYS A 171 15.45 14.51 -12.21
CA LYS A 171 14.49 13.59 -12.80
C LYS A 171 13.29 14.35 -13.31
N LEU A 172 12.59 13.75 -14.24
CA LEU A 172 11.36 14.29 -14.80
C LEU A 172 10.43 13.13 -15.10
N LYS A 173 9.12 13.34 -14.96
CA LYS A 173 8.14 12.43 -15.55
C LYS A 173 7.28 13.19 -16.54
N VAL A 174 6.82 12.48 -17.57
CA VAL A 174 5.67 12.88 -18.40
C VAL A 174 4.53 11.96 -18.02
N VAL A 175 3.40 12.51 -17.58
CA VAL A 175 2.33 11.71 -16.96
C VAL A 175 0.99 12.00 -17.61
N ARG A 176 0.26 10.93 -17.95
CA ARG A 176 -1.12 10.95 -18.42
C ARG A 176 -2.02 10.25 -17.41
N TYR A 177 -3.07 10.94 -16.98
CA TYR A 177 -4.14 10.40 -16.17
C TYR A 177 -5.38 10.25 -17.05
N PRO A 178 -5.77 9.02 -17.42
CA PRO A 178 -7.00 8.76 -18.15
C PRO A 178 -8.21 9.15 -17.29
N ASP A 179 -9.32 9.51 -17.93
CA ASP A 179 -10.56 9.79 -17.20
C ASP A 179 -11.17 8.54 -16.57
N VAL A 180 -12.18 8.74 -15.72
CA VAL A 180 -12.84 7.65 -15.00
C VAL A 180 -13.42 6.57 -15.92
N ASP A 181 -13.87 6.90 -17.14
CA ASP A 181 -14.46 5.90 -18.04
C ASP A 181 -13.38 5.02 -18.69
N GLU A 182 -12.28 5.63 -19.10
CA GLU A 182 -11.09 4.89 -19.55
C GLU A 182 -10.55 3.96 -18.45
N VAL A 183 -10.50 4.43 -17.19
CA VAL A 183 -10.09 3.61 -16.04
C VAL A 183 -11.04 2.43 -15.82
N LYS A 184 -12.36 2.64 -15.88
CA LYS A 184 -13.36 1.56 -15.74
C LYS A 184 -13.16 0.48 -16.81
N VAL A 185 -13.03 0.87 -18.08
CA VAL A 185 -12.83 -0.06 -19.20
C VAL A 185 -11.61 -0.95 -18.94
N LYS A 186 -10.52 -0.37 -18.43
CA LYS A 186 -9.29 -1.11 -18.10
C LYS A 186 -9.50 -2.11 -16.96
N VAL A 187 -10.08 -1.66 -15.85
CA VAL A 187 -10.32 -2.49 -14.64
C VAL A 187 -11.27 -3.65 -14.96
N GLU A 188 -12.35 -3.38 -15.69
CA GLU A 188 -13.33 -4.42 -16.07
C GLU A 188 -12.75 -5.41 -17.09
N GLY A 189 -11.94 -4.93 -18.03
CA GLY A 189 -11.23 -5.78 -18.99
C GLY A 189 -10.28 -6.78 -18.31
N GLU A 190 -9.51 -6.35 -17.32
CA GLU A 190 -8.62 -7.22 -16.56
C GLU A 190 -9.35 -8.23 -15.68
N THR A 191 -10.52 -7.84 -15.14
CA THR A 191 -11.36 -8.71 -14.31
C THR A 191 -11.97 -9.84 -15.15
N LYS A 192 -12.37 -9.55 -16.39
CA LYS A 192 -12.89 -10.57 -17.33
C LYS A 192 -11.81 -11.56 -17.79
N VAL A 193 -10.57 -11.12 -18.02
CA VAL A 193 -9.46 -12.00 -18.43
C VAL A 193 -9.06 -13.00 -17.33
N LYS A 194 -9.15 -12.63 -16.05
CA LYS A 194 -8.89 -13.53 -14.92
C LYS A 194 -10.04 -14.51 -14.62
N GLY A 195 -11.23 -14.30 -15.20
CA GLY A 195 -12.44 -15.11 -14.96
C GLY A 195 -12.80 -16.13 -16.06
N GLY A 196 -11.97 -16.31 -17.08
CA GLY A 196 -12.27 -17.17 -18.23
C GLY A 196 -12.28 -18.67 -17.92
N VAL A 197 -13.42 -19.18 -17.46
CA VAL A 197 -13.83 -20.57 -17.75
C VAL A 197 -14.45 -20.55 -19.16
N LYS A 198 -13.93 -21.39 -20.06
CA LYS A 198 -14.53 -21.64 -21.38
C LYS A 198 -16.00 -22.03 -21.18
N LYS A 199 -16.94 -21.21 -21.64
CA LYS A 199 -18.30 -21.65 -21.91
C LYS A 199 -18.35 -22.08 -23.37
N GLU A 200 -18.69 -23.35 -23.56
CA GLU A 200 -19.09 -23.92 -24.84
C GLU A 200 -20.32 -23.16 -25.39
N ASP A 201 -20.36 -23.04 -26.71
CA ASP A 201 -21.40 -22.34 -27.46
C ASP A 201 -22.80 -22.91 -27.20
N PRO A 202 -23.83 -22.06 -27.10
CA PRO A 202 -25.17 -22.44 -27.49
C PRO A 202 -25.66 -21.59 -28.67
N VAL A 203 -25.73 -22.26 -29.82
CA VAL A 203 -26.82 -22.29 -30.80
C VAL A 203 -27.53 -20.96 -31.13
N ASP A 204 -27.40 -20.58 -32.40
CA ASP A 204 -28.16 -19.57 -33.13
C ASP A 204 -29.67 -19.63 -32.87
N ILE A 205 -30.26 -18.48 -32.53
CA ILE A 205 -31.64 -18.16 -32.90
C ILE A 205 -31.65 -16.75 -33.50
N ASP A 206 -31.92 -16.75 -34.80
CA ASP A 206 -32.01 -15.65 -35.74
C ASP A 206 -33.33 -14.88 -35.52
N VAL A 207 -33.27 -13.58 -35.22
CA VAL A 207 -34.42 -12.67 -35.38
C VAL A 207 -33.93 -11.35 -36.00
N LYS A 208 -34.03 -11.29 -37.32
CA LYS A 208 -33.95 -10.06 -38.12
C LYS A 208 -35.10 -9.11 -37.79
N LEU A 209 -34.80 -7.83 -37.56
CA LEU A 209 -35.59 -6.71 -38.07
C LEU A 209 -34.67 -5.51 -38.35
N GLU A 210 -34.66 -5.06 -39.60
CA GLU A 210 -34.01 -3.84 -40.11
C GLU A 210 -35.05 -2.69 -40.28
N PRO A 211 -34.62 -1.44 -40.55
CA PRO A 211 -35.19 -0.23 -39.98
C PRO A 211 -36.16 0.53 -40.91
N GLN A 212 -36.88 1.51 -40.36
CA GLN A 212 -37.62 2.53 -41.12
C GLN A 212 -37.41 3.92 -40.50
N GLU A 213 -37.18 4.89 -41.39
CA GLU A 213 -36.84 6.31 -41.18
C GLU A 213 -38.06 7.23 -40.87
N SER A 214 -37.77 8.54 -40.82
CA SER A 214 -38.63 9.74 -40.89
C SER A 214 -39.09 10.29 -39.53
N SER A 215 -39.19 11.60 -39.28
CA SER A 215 -38.74 12.85 -39.89
C SER A 215 -39.18 13.99 -38.94
N LEU A 216 -38.38 15.06 -38.86
CA LEU A 216 -38.73 16.48 -38.63
C LEU A 216 -39.95 16.86 -37.74
N HIS A 217 -39.71 17.57 -36.63
CA HIS A 217 -39.91 19.03 -36.52
C HIS A 217 -39.74 19.54 -35.07
N ALA A 218 -39.24 20.77 -34.96
CA ALA A 218 -39.09 21.54 -33.74
C ALA A 218 -40.41 22.14 -33.26
N ASP A 219 -40.61 22.26 -31.95
CA ASP A 219 -41.32 23.41 -31.38
C ASP A 219 -40.92 23.66 -29.91
N GLU A 220 -40.80 24.94 -29.57
CA GLU A 220 -40.53 25.44 -28.22
C GLU A 220 -41.84 25.50 -27.43
N THR A 221 -41.83 25.15 -26.13
CA THR A 221 -42.82 25.72 -25.19
C THR A 221 -42.35 25.66 -23.74
N LYS A 222 -42.20 26.86 -23.15
CA LYS A 222 -42.12 27.14 -21.70
C LYS A 222 -43.48 26.90 -21.03
N VAL A 223 -43.55 26.20 -19.90
CA VAL A 223 -44.53 26.42 -18.81
C VAL A 223 -43.94 25.94 -17.47
N LYS A 224 -43.50 26.88 -16.61
CA LYS A 224 -44.02 27.28 -15.28
C LYS A 224 -43.82 26.29 -14.12
N LEU A 225 -43.06 26.79 -13.14
CA LEU A 225 -43.00 26.37 -11.75
C LEU A 225 -44.32 26.72 -11.04
N GLU A 226 -44.87 25.76 -10.31
CA GLU A 226 -45.79 26.02 -9.20
C GLU A 226 -45.26 25.27 -7.97
N ASP A 227 -44.97 26.04 -6.92
CA ASP A 227 -44.56 25.61 -5.60
C ASP A 227 -45.79 25.17 -4.78
N GLU A 228 -45.79 23.93 -4.29
CA GLU A 228 -46.69 23.46 -3.22
C GLU A 228 -45.81 22.82 -2.12
N PRO A 229 -45.99 23.17 -0.83
CA PRO A 229 -45.12 22.72 0.24
C PRO A 229 -45.53 21.32 0.72
N VAL A 230 -44.68 20.32 0.50
CA VAL A 230 -44.86 18.99 1.08
C VAL A 230 -44.18 18.94 2.47
N GLU A 231 -44.99 18.78 3.51
CA GLU A 231 -44.55 18.45 4.87
C GLU A 231 -43.71 17.16 4.88
N ILE A 232 -42.44 17.27 5.25
CA ILE A 232 -41.56 16.12 5.47
C ILE A 232 -41.72 15.66 6.92
N LYS A 233 -42.36 14.49 7.11
CA LYS A 233 -42.21 13.72 8.35
C LYS A 233 -40.81 13.08 8.36
N GLN A 234 -40.05 13.36 9.41
CA GLN A 234 -38.73 12.79 9.65
C GLN A 234 -38.85 11.31 10.04
N ASP A 235 -38.43 10.41 9.15
CA ASP A 235 -38.16 9.00 9.46
C ASP A 235 -36.65 8.78 9.66
N ASP A 236 -36.26 8.52 10.91
CA ASP A 236 -34.87 8.28 11.36
C ASP A 236 -34.19 7.06 10.69
N ASP A 237 -34.96 6.09 10.19
CA ASP A 237 -34.46 4.89 9.48
C ASP A 237 -33.84 5.18 8.10
N SER A 238 -34.08 6.38 7.55
CA SER A 238 -33.55 6.79 6.25
C SER A 238 -32.10 7.28 6.32
N ILE A 239 -31.61 7.67 7.50
CA ILE A 239 -30.26 8.21 7.70
C ILE A 239 -29.22 7.09 7.72
N GLU A 240 -29.50 5.99 8.42
CA GLU A 240 -28.58 4.83 8.49
C GLU A 240 -28.49 4.10 7.13
N ARG A 241 -29.60 3.87 6.43
CA ARG A 241 -29.55 3.27 5.08
C ARG A 241 -28.84 4.16 4.06
N LYS A 242 -29.00 5.50 4.13
CA LYS A 242 -28.24 6.43 3.28
C LYS A 242 -26.76 6.48 3.64
N ALA A 243 -26.39 6.26 4.90
CA ALA A 243 -24.99 6.20 5.35
C ALA A 243 -24.30 4.92 4.86
N SER A 244 -24.94 3.75 4.99
CA SER A 244 -24.40 2.46 4.55
C SER A 244 -24.25 2.38 3.02
N VAL A 245 -25.27 2.83 2.29
CA VAL A 245 -25.22 2.91 0.82
C VAL A 245 -24.19 3.95 0.34
N LYS A 246 -24.04 5.09 1.03
CA LYS A 246 -22.95 6.05 0.73
C LYS A 246 -21.57 5.44 0.97
N GLN A 247 -21.39 4.63 2.02
CA GLN A 247 -20.09 4.07 2.39
C GLN A 247 -19.65 2.94 1.44
N GLU A 248 -20.58 2.08 1.00
CA GLU A 248 -20.34 1.10 -0.07
C GLU A 248 -20.13 1.76 -1.45
N CYS A 249 -20.95 2.76 -1.82
CA CYS A 249 -20.75 3.52 -3.05
C CYS A 249 -19.46 4.37 -3.03
N HIS A 250 -18.96 4.80 -1.87
CA HIS A 250 -17.68 5.50 -1.74
C HIS A 250 -16.48 4.55 -1.93
N ALA A 251 -16.56 3.31 -1.43
CA ALA A 251 -15.50 2.32 -1.61
C ALA A 251 -15.40 1.86 -3.08
N GLU A 252 -16.54 1.66 -3.77
CA GLU A 252 -16.55 1.32 -5.21
C GLU A 252 -16.12 2.51 -6.08
N ARG A 253 -16.59 3.74 -5.82
CA ARG A 253 -16.10 4.95 -6.53
C ARG A 253 -14.62 5.20 -6.30
N SER A 254 -14.08 4.85 -5.13
CA SER A 254 -12.69 5.10 -4.77
C SER A 254 -11.67 4.42 -5.68
N ILE A 255 -11.98 3.24 -6.22
CA ILE A 255 -11.02 2.46 -7.03
C ILE A 255 -10.81 3.13 -8.40
N TYR A 256 -11.89 3.61 -9.01
CA TYR A 256 -11.84 4.21 -10.36
C TYR A 256 -11.45 5.69 -10.36
N THR A 257 -11.62 6.38 -9.22
CA THR A 257 -11.35 7.83 -9.11
C THR A 257 -9.95 8.14 -8.59
N GLN A 258 -9.14 7.14 -8.24
CA GLN A 258 -7.78 7.35 -7.76
C GLN A 258 -6.77 7.34 -8.92
N GLY A 259 -6.25 8.51 -9.30
CA GLY A 259 -5.10 8.58 -10.21
C GLY A 259 -3.79 8.18 -9.52
N VAL A 260 -3.51 8.76 -8.36
CA VAL A 260 -2.38 8.42 -7.48
C VAL A 260 -2.83 8.46 -6.03
N GLY A 261 -2.51 7.41 -5.28
CA GLY A 261 -2.86 7.34 -3.86
C GLY A 261 -2.16 8.41 -2.99
N PRO A 262 -2.61 8.62 -1.73
CA PRO A 262 -1.97 9.56 -0.80
C PRO A 262 -0.48 9.29 -0.56
N HIS A 263 0.41 10.22 -0.93
CA HIS A 263 1.86 10.09 -0.81
C HIS A 263 2.56 11.41 -0.50
N LYS A 264 3.87 11.34 -0.25
CA LYS A 264 4.79 12.48 -0.16
C LYS A 264 5.88 12.26 -1.21
N ASP A 265 6.41 13.34 -1.78
CA ASP A 265 7.50 13.25 -2.74
C ASP A 265 8.81 12.90 -2.05
N SER A 266 9.66 12.16 -2.75
CA SER A 266 10.90 11.64 -2.19
C SER A 266 12.02 12.68 -2.22
N GLU A 267 12.14 13.38 -3.34
CA GLU A 267 13.27 14.26 -3.65
C GLU A 267 13.30 15.53 -2.76
N LEU A 268 14.27 16.42 -2.99
CA LEU A 268 14.42 17.63 -2.16
C LEU A 268 13.24 18.59 -2.38
N THR A 269 13.01 18.95 -3.64
CA THR A 269 11.85 19.73 -4.10
C THR A 269 11.35 19.17 -5.44
N SER A 270 10.05 19.27 -5.69
CA SER A 270 9.44 18.92 -6.98
C SER A 270 8.69 20.11 -7.56
N TYR A 271 8.63 20.18 -8.90
CA TYR A 271 8.06 21.28 -9.68
C TYR A 271 7.16 20.67 -10.75
N LEU A 272 5.86 20.86 -10.60
CA LEU A 272 4.84 20.25 -11.44
C LEU A 272 4.27 21.27 -12.41
N LEU A 273 4.51 21.04 -13.70
CA LEU A 273 3.78 21.69 -14.77
C LEU A 273 2.42 20.99 -14.97
N GLN A 274 1.32 21.73 -14.82
CA GLN A 274 -0.04 21.24 -15.06
C GLN A 274 -0.45 21.57 -16.50
N CYS A 275 -0.34 20.59 -17.40
CA CYS A 275 -0.38 20.79 -18.85
C CYS A 275 -1.80 20.90 -19.44
N THR A 276 -2.83 20.63 -18.63
CA THR A 276 -4.24 20.72 -19.02
C THR A 276 -5.08 21.31 -17.88
N PRO A 277 -6.27 21.87 -18.18
CA PRO A 277 -7.09 22.58 -17.18
C PRO A 277 -7.80 21.64 -16.18
N HIS A 278 -7.65 20.32 -16.32
CA HIS A 278 -8.28 19.34 -15.44
C HIS A 278 -7.80 19.47 -14.00
N ARG A 279 -8.76 19.51 -13.08
CA ARG A 279 -8.52 19.40 -11.63
C ARG A 279 -8.11 17.96 -11.28
N GLY A 280 -7.62 17.76 -10.07
CA GLY A 280 -7.36 16.40 -9.55
C GLY A 280 -6.27 16.32 -8.49
N LEU A 281 -5.28 17.21 -8.53
CA LEU A 281 -4.26 17.28 -7.48
C LEU A 281 -4.88 17.85 -6.19
N GLN A 282 -4.67 17.16 -5.07
CA GLN A 282 -5.14 17.56 -3.76
C GLN A 282 -4.07 17.39 -2.68
N VAL A 283 -4.03 18.30 -1.72
CA VAL A 283 -3.08 18.33 -0.60
C VAL A 283 -3.83 18.21 0.72
N LEU A 284 -3.35 17.36 1.63
CA LEU A 284 -3.99 17.10 2.92
C LEU A 284 -3.56 18.14 3.96
N ASN A 285 -4.51 18.87 4.55
CA ASN A 285 -4.21 19.81 5.63
C ASN A 285 -4.16 19.12 7.01
N SER A 286 -3.83 19.89 8.05
CA SER A 286 -3.74 19.40 9.44
C SER A 286 -5.05 18.93 10.06
N ASN A 287 -6.21 19.24 9.45
CA ASN A 287 -7.53 18.78 9.89
C ASN A 287 -7.98 17.51 9.15
N ASN A 288 -7.09 16.88 8.37
CA ASN A 288 -7.39 15.74 7.50
C ASN A 288 -8.38 16.07 6.37
N GLU A 289 -8.40 17.33 5.92
CA GLU A 289 -9.21 17.76 4.78
C GLU A 289 -8.34 17.85 3.51
N TRP A 290 -8.88 17.40 2.38
CA TRP A 290 -8.23 17.49 1.08
C TRP A 290 -8.51 18.85 0.44
N ILE A 291 -7.45 19.63 0.21
CA ILE A 291 -7.48 20.96 -0.42
C ILE A 291 -7.08 20.82 -1.88
N ASP A 292 -7.92 21.31 -2.80
CA ASP A 292 -7.64 21.27 -4.23
C ASP A 292 -6.47 22.19 -4.62
N VAL A 293 -5.67 21.74 -5.60
CA VAL A 293 -4.58 22.50 -6.22
C VAL A 293 -4.90 22.66 -7.71
N PRO A 294 -5.82 23.58 -8.08
CA PRO A 294 -6.26 23.74 -9.46
C PRO A 294 -5.11 24.15 -10.41
N PRO A 295 -5.17 23.82 -11.71
CA PRO A 295 -4.26 24.39 -12.69
C PRO A 295 -4.37 25.92 -12.74
N ILE A 296 -3.23 26.61 -12.67
CA ILE A 296 -3.14 28.06 -12.87
C ILE A 296 -2.13 28.29 -14.00
N GLU A 297 -2.56 28.97 -15.05
CA GLU A 297 -1.72 29.26 -16.22
C GLU A 297 -0.48 30.08 -15.84
N GLY A 298 0.66 29.79 -16.45
CA GLY A 298 1.93 30.47 -16.17
C GLY A 298 2.56 30.13 -14.82
N THR A 299 2.07 29.10 -14.12
CA THR A 299 2.61 28.66 -12.82
C THR A 299 3.17 27.24 -12.85
N LEU A 300 4.06 26.95 -11.90
CA LEU A 300 4.42 25.59 -11.50
C LEU A 300 3.93 25.36 -10.07
N VAL A 301 3.41 24.17 -9.78
CA VAL A 301 3.18 23.76 -8.39
C VAL A 301 4.48 23.22 -7.84
N VAL A 302 4.93 23.74 -6.69
CA VAL A 302 6.13 23.28 -6.00
C VAL A 302 5.73 22.54 -4.75
N ALA A 303 6.27 21.33 -4.56
CA ALA A 303 6.11 20.56 -3.33
C ALA A 303 7.46 20.37 -2.63
N MET A 304 7.43 20.50 -1.30
CA MET A 304 8.58 20.13 -0.47
C MET A 304 8.58 18.61 -0.29
N GLY A 305 9.68 17.97 -0.65
CA GLY A 305 9.79 16.52 -0.52
C GLY A 305 10.36 16.09 0.83
N GLN A 306 10.32 14.79 1.07
CA GLN A 306 10.73 14.18 2.33
C GLN A 306 12.22 14.38 2.63
N ALA A 307 13.07 14.54 1.62
CA ALA A 307 14.48 14.87 1.86
C ALA A 307 14.61 16.27 2.50
N MET A 308 13.85 17.27 2.06
CA MET A 308 13.85 18.61 2.65
C MET A 308 13.29 18.59 4.09
N GLU A 309 12.19 17.85 4.30
CA GLU A 309 11.60 17.65 5.63
C GLU A 309 12.63 17.00 6.58
N ALA A 310 13.33 15.96 6.13
CA ALA A 310 14.33 15.27 6.93
C ALA A 310 15.54 16.16 7.27
N LEU A 311 16.12 16.83 6.27
CA LEU A 311 17.28 17.73 6.45
C LEU A 311 16.94 18.87 7.42
N THR A 312 15.72 19.41 7.31
CA THR A 312 15.25 20.50 8.16
C THR A 312 14.59 20.04 9.46
N ARG A 313 14.63 18.73 9.76
CA ARG A 313 14.03 18.10 10.95
C ARG A 313 12.56 18.45 11.16
N GLY A 314 11.82 18.58 10.06
CA GLY A 314 10.39 18.89 10.03
C GLY A 314 10.05 20.36 9.86
N TYR A 315 11.03 21.28 9.82
CA TYR A 315 10.76 22.71 9.67
C TYR A 315 10.09 23.04 8.34
N CYS A 316 10.59 22.47 7.25
CA CYS A 316 9.90 22.44 5.97
C CYS A 316 9.02 21.19 5.94
N VAL A 317 7.70 21.39 5.94
CA VAL A 317 6.75 20.27 5.95
C VAL A 317 6.68 19.65 4.56
N SER A 318 6.81 18.33 4.48
CA SER A 318 6.44 17.60 3.28
C SER A 318 5.00 17.13 3.43
N THR A 319 4.10 17.71 2.64
CA THR A 319 2.66 17.48 2.86
C THR A 319 2.15 16.32 2.03
N THR A 320 1.31 15.48 2.66
CA THR A 320 0.68 14.36 1.97
C THR A 320 -0.26 14.89 0.89
N HIS A 321 -0.16 14.37 -0.31
CA HIS A 321 -0.97 14.77 -1.45
C HIS A 321 -1.42 13.54 -2.26
N ARG A 322 -2.44 13.72 -3.11
CA ARG A 322 -2.99 12.67 -3.99
C ARG A 322 -3.43 13.25 -5.32
N VAL A 323 -3.67 12.40 -6.30
CA VAL A 323 -4.25 12.80 -7.59
C VAL A 323 -5.52 12.00 -7.85
N LEU A 324 -6.61 12.69 -8.14
CA LEU A 324 -7.85 12.08 -8.60
C LEU A 324 -7.84 11.93 -10.12
N ALA A 325 -8.47 10.87 -10.62
CA ALA A 325 -8.75 10.72 -12.04
C ALA A 325 -9.72 11.82 -12.51
N PRO A 326 -9.55 12.35 -13.74
CA PRO A 326 -10.50 13.30 -14.33
C PRO A 326 -11.91 12.74 -14.40
N GLU A 327 -12.90 13.64 -14.38
CA GLU A 327 -14.31 13.27 -14.51
C GLU A 327 -14.56 12.50 -15.81
N ALA A 328 -15.47 11.53 -15.77
CA ALA A 328 -15.88 10.73 -16.92
C ALA A 328 -16.24 11.61 -18.13
N GLY A 329 -15.61 11.35 -19.28
CA GLY A 329 -15.84 12.08 -20.52
C GLY A 329 -15.14 13.44 -20.62
N SER A 330 -14.39 13.86 -19.60
CA SER A 330 -13.61 15.11 -19.66
C SER A 330 -12.28 14.94 -20.42
N GLY A 331 -11.87 13.71 -20.71
CA GLY A 331 -10.60 13.41 -21.35
C GLY A 331 -9.44 13.39 -20.35
N SER A 332 -8.22 13.22 -20.87
CA SER A 332 -7.06 12.94 -20.02
C SER A 332 -6.40 14.19 -19.42
N ARG A 333 -6.00 14.10 -18.16
CA ARG A 333 -5.14 15.09 -17.50
C ARG A 333 -3.68 14.79 -17.79
N PHE A 334 -2.90 15.81 -18.13
CA PHE A 334 -1.46 15.67 -18.39
C PHE A 334 -0.68 16.56 -17.45
N SER A 335 0.47 16.07 -16.99
CA SER A 335 1.38 16.85 -16.16
C SER A 335 2.83 16.40 -16.32
N ILE A 336 3.75 17.34 -16.13
CA ILE A 336 5.18 17.10 -16.26
C ILE A 336 5.87 17.52 -14.95
N PRO A 337 5.97 16.64 -13.94
CA PRO A 337 6.76 16.90 -12.75
C PRO A 337 8.26 16.79 -13.02
N PHE A 338 8.99 17.82 -12.64
CA PHE A 338 10.44 17.84 -12.52
C PHE A 338 10.82 17.65 -11.04
N PHE A 339 11.76 16.76 -10.76
CA PHE A 339 12.22 16.43 -9.42
C PHE A 339 13.70 16.82 -9.28
N GLN A 340 13.97 17.72 -8.34
CA GLN A 340 15.32 18.16 -8.05
C GLN A 340 16.09 17.04 -7.35
N GLY A 341 16.98 16.39 -8.09
CA GLY A 341 17.93 15.47 -7.49
C GLY A 341 18.99 16.19 -6.64
N ILE A 342 19.48 15.46 -5.66
CA ILE A 342 20.66 15.77 -4.84
C ILE A 342 21.71 14.67 -5.05
N SER A 343 22.91 14.85 -4.52
CA SER A 343 23.95 13.84 -4.59
C SER A 343 23.43 12.53 -3.99
N TYR A 344 23.65 11.42 -4.70
CA TYR A 344 23.33 10.10 -4.17
C TYR A 344 24.28 9.71 -3.03
N ASP A 345 25.46 10.33 -2.93
CA ASP A 345 26.41 10.08 -1.84
C ASP A 345 26.14 10.95 -0.61
N ALA A 346 25.25 11.95 -0.71
CA ALA A 346 24.94 12.84 0.40
C ALA A 346 24.53 12.02 1.64
N ASN A 347 25.22 12.27 2.75
CA ASN A 347 24.87 11.69 4.03
C ASN A 347 23.79 12.54 4.68
N PHE A 348 22.85 11.89 5.33
CA PHE A 348 21.80 12.56 6.05
C PHE A 348 22.27 13.38 7.27
N ARG A 349 23.44 13.05 7.83
CA ARG A 349 23.99 13.73 9.02
C ARG A 349 24.75 15.01 8.71
N ASP A 350 25.01 15.29 7.43
CA ASP A 350 25.90 16.39 7.05
C ASP A 350 25.21 17.75 7.15
N PHE A 351 23.88 17.79 7.27
CA PHE A 351 23.14 19.04 7.36
C PHE A 351 23.02 19.57 8.80
N LYS A 352 23.67 20.70 9.05
CA LYS A 352 23.58 21.45 10.32
C LYS A 352 22.61 22.61 10.17
N LEU A 353 21.56 22.60 10.99
CA LEU A 353 20.62 23.72 11.09
C LEU A 353 21.22 24.83 11.97
N PRO A 354 20.91 26.12 11.72
CA PRO A 354 21.27 27.21 12.62
C PRO A 354 20.68 26.98 14.01
N SER A 355 21.40 27.40 15.05
CA SER A 355 20.95 27.24 16.43
C SER A 355 19.58 27.87 16.68
N GLU A 356 19.27 28.98 16.01
CA GLU A 356 17.97 29.65 16.11
C GLU A 356 16.81 28.82 15.50
N VAL A 357 17.07 28.13 14.38
CA VAL A 357 16.12 27.19 13.77
C VAL A 357 15.97 25.95 14.66
N GLU A 358 17.07 25.42 15.19
CA GLU A 358 17.03 24.31 16.16
C GLU A 358 16.24 24.67 17.43
N GLU A 359 16.38 25.89 17.94
CA GLU A 359 15.59 26.38 19.08
C GLU A 359 14.12 26.53 18.74
N SER A 360 13.79 27.05 17.54
CA SER A 360 12.40 27.15 17.08
C SER A 360 11.76 25.76 16.93
N LEU A 361 12.49 24.77 16.44
CA LEU A 361 12.03 23.37 16.33
C LEU A 361 11.72 22.77 17.71
N LYS A 362 12.62 22.99 18.68
CA LYS A 362 12.42 22.56 20.08
C LYS A 362 11.18 23.22 20.70
N LYS A 363 10.96 24.52 20.47
CA LYS A 363 9.80 25.26 20.97
C LYS A 363 8.48 24.79 20.36
N ASN A 364 8.47 24.52 19.05
CA ASN A 364 7.25 24.16 18.31
C ASN A 364 6.92 22.66 18.35
N LYS A 365 7.76 21.82 19.00
CA LYS A 365 7.66 20.34 18.98
C LYS A 365 7.58 19.74 17.56
N VAL A 366 8.04 20.48 16.56
CA VAL A 366 8.16 20.01 15.19
C VAL A 366 9.49 19.26 15.13
N VAL A 367 9.51 18.05 15.67
CA VAL A 367 10.64 17.12 15.48
C VAL A 367 10.02 15.86 14.91
N THR A 368 10.02 15.75 13.59
CA THR A 368 9.70 14.47 12.95
C THR A 368 10.95 13.60 13.06
N GLU A 369 11.03 12.75 14.10
CA GLU A 369 12.02 11.66 14.14
C GLU A 369 11.72 10.59 13.07
N ASP A 370 10.49 10.59 12.52
CA ASP A 370 10.10 9.76 11.39
C ASP A 370 10.42 10.47 10.07
N THR A 371 11.64 10.29 9.57
CA THR A 371 12.03 10.72 8.21
C THR A 371 11.45 9.80 7.11
N GLY A 372 10.47 8.95 7.45
CA GLY A 372 9.78 8.04 6.57
C GLY A 372 10.74 7.09 5.86
N GLN A 373 10.98 7.33 4.58
CA GLN A 373 11.86 6.51 3.76
C GLN A 373 13.36 6.86 3.87
N TYR A 374 13.68 8.01 4.46
CA TYR A 374 15.05 8.52 4.61
C TYR A 374 15.60 8.29 6.02
N ARG A 375 15.33 7.12 6.58
CA ARG A 375 15.72 6.73 7.93
C ARG A 375 17.25 6.50 7.99
N HIS A 376 17.96 7.44 8.63
CA HIS A 376 19.43 7.49 8.69
C HIS A 376 20.05 6.30 9.46
N ASP A 377 19.23 5.58 10.22
CA ASP A 377 19.60 4.35 10.90
C ASP A 377 19.61 3.13 9.96
N MET A 378 18.91 3.19 8.83
CA MET A 378 18.76 2.08 7.87
C MET A 378 19.68 2.22 6.64
N PHE A 379 19.90 3.44 6.17
CA PHE A 379 20.70 3.71 4.97
C PHE A 379 21.87 4.64 5.28
N SER A 380 23.01 4.37 4.66
CA SER A 380 24.22 5.18 4.89
C SER A 380 24.15 6.51 4.14
N ASN A 381 23.48 6.53 2.99
CA ASN A 381 23.32 7.70 2.14
C ASN A 381 21.95 7.71 1.42
N ILE A 382 21.65 8.82 0.74
CA ILE A 382 20.39 9.05 0.03
C ILE A 382 20.23 8.12 -1.19
N GLY A 383 21.34 7.77 -1.86
CA GLY A 383 21.38 6.86 -2.99
C GLY A 383 20.84 5.48 -2.65
N GLU A 384 21.32 4.86 -1.58
CA GLU A 384 20.88 3.54 -1.11
C GLU A 384 19.37 3.53 -0.82
N ALA A 385 18.87 4.55 -0.10
CA ALA A 385 17.45 4.69 0.21
C ALA A 385 16.61 4.78 -1.07
N THR A 386 17.02 5.67 -1.98
CA THR A 386 16.32 5.91 -3.26
C THR A 386 16.33 4.66 -4.14
N PHE A 387 17.46 3.95 -4.22
CA PHE A 387 17.60 2.74 -5.00
C PHE A 387 16.68 1.63 -4.49
N MET A 388 16.62 1.45 -3.17
CA MET A 388 15.73 0.45 -2.57
C MET A 388 14.25 0.78 -2.78
N ASN A 389 13.87 2.05 -2.77
CA ASN A 389 12.50 2.44 -3.11
C ASN A 389 12.18 2.13 -4.56
N ARG A 390 13.09 2.44 -5.50
CA ARG A 390 12.90 2.11 -6.91
C ARG A 390 12.79 0.59 -7.16
N ILE A 391 13.59 -0.20 -6.46
CA ILE A 391 13.51 -1.67 -6.50
C ILE A 391 12.13 -2.19 -6.04
N ARG A 392 11.52 -1.57 -5.01
CA ARG A 392 10.18 -1.93 -4.53
C ARG A 392 9.06 -1.48 -5.47
N SER A 393 9.13 -0.25 -5.96
CA SER A 393 8.11 0.33 -6.84
C SER A 393 8.12 -0.28 -8.25
N HIS A 394 9.27 -0.80 -8.69
CA HIS A 394 9.47 -1.33 -10.05
C HIS A 394 9.93 -2.80 -10.03
N PRO A 395 9.07 -3.74 -9.61
CA PRO A 395 9.44 -5.14 -9.43
C PRO A 395 9.84 -5.85 -10.74
N THR A 396 9.36 -5.37 -11.89
CA THR A 396 9.74 -5.89 -13.21
C THR A 396 11.20 -5.57 -13.54
N VAL A 397 11.64 -4.33 -13.29
CA VAL A 397 13.04 -3.91 -13.40
C VAL A 397 13.91 -4.70 -12.43
N ALA A 398 13.49 -4.80 -11.15
CA ALA A 398 14.20 -5.55 -10.12
C ALA A 398 14.42 -7.03 -10.51
N LYS A 399 13.37 -7.72 -10.97
CA LYS A 399 13.45 -9.12 -11.41
C LYS A 399 14.33 -9.32 -12.64
N ARG A 400 14.35 -8.36 -13.57
CA ARG A 400 15.11 -8.49 -14.81
C ARG A 400 16.60 -8.21 -14.63
N TRP A 401 16.93 -7.15 -13.90
CA TRP A 401 18.30 -6.61 -13.83
C TRP A 401 19.02 -6.87 -12.51
N TYR A 402 18.28 -7.19 -11.44
CA TYR A 402 18.83 -7.21 -10.07
C TYR A 402 18.60 -8.52 -9.30
N LYS A 403 18.01 -9.55 -9.94
CA LYS A 403 17.68 -10.83 -9.30
C LYS A 403 18.86 -11.58 -8.69
N ASP A 404 20.07 -11.37 -9.21
CA ASP A 404 21.29 -12.07 -8.77
C ASP A 404 21.99 -11.34 -7.60
N VAL A 405 21.53 -10.10 -7.31
CA VAL A 405 22.11 -9.22 -6.30
C VAL A 405 21.13 -8.91 -5.16
N ILE A 406 19.83 -9.02 -5.44
CA ILE A 406 18.74 -8.75 -4.49
C ILE A 406 17.77 -9.92 -4.51
N ASP A 407 17.53 -10.51 -3.33
CA ASP A 407 16.45 -11.48 -3.15
C ASP A 407 15.09 -10.76 -3.17
N VAL A 408 14.56 -10.57 -4.37
CA VAL A 408 13.32 -9.84 -4.60
C VAL A 408 12.10 -10.47 -3.92
N THR A 409 12.18 -11.74 -3.53
CA THR A 409 11.09 -12.44 -2.81
C THR A 409 10.97 -12.02 -1.35
N LYS A 410 12.02 -11.38 -0.80
CA LYS A 410 12.07 -10.91 0.59
C LYS A 410 11.83 -9.41 0.76
N LEU A 411 11.84 -8.64 -0.33
CA LEU A 411 11.70 -7.17 -0.30
C LEU A 411 10.35 -6.71 0.26
N ASP A 412 9.27 -7.40 -0.09
CA ASP A 412 7.90 -7.02 0.28
C ASP A 412 7.45 -7.61 1.62
N THR A 413 8.03 -8.74 2.03
CA THR A 413 7.53 -9.49 3.19
C THR A 413 8.05 -8.91 4.50
N LEU A 414 9.31 -8.53 4.58
CA LEU A 414 9.94 -8.21 5.86
C LEU A 414 9.51 -6.85 6.45
N PRO A 415 9.55 -5.73 5.69
CA PRO A 415 9.09 -4.44 6.21
C PRO A 415 7.57 -4.40 6.43
N ARG A 416 6.77 -5.10 5.61
CA ARG A 416 5.32 -5.21 5.82
C ARG A 416 4.99 -5.97 7.10
N VAL A 417 5.69 -7.07 7.38
CA VAL A 417 5.53 -7.82 8.63
C VAL A 417 5.89 -6.95 9.83
N LEU A 418 7.03 -6.25 9.80
CA LEU A 418 7.43 -5.38 10.91
C LEU A 418 6.49 -4.17 11.11
N SER A 419 6.03 -3.54 10.02
CA SER A 419 5.04 -2.44 10.09
C SER A 419 3.71 -2.93 10.65
N ARG A 420 3.26 -4.12 10.26
CA ARG A 420 2.07 -4.75 10.84
C ARG A 420 2.27 -5.05 12.33
N LEU A 421 3.42 -5.61 12.72
CA LEU A 421 3.74 -5.87 14.13
C LEU A 421 3.77 -4.59 14.97
N SER A 422 4.27 -3.47 14.41
CA SER A 422 4.23 -2.15 15.07
C SER A 422 2.80 -1.65 15.30
N ARG A 423 1.89 -1.82 14.33
CA ARG A 423 0.46 -1.51 14.53
C ARG A 423 -0.21 -2.40 15.57
N ILE A 424 0.09 -3.70 15.54
CA ILE A 424 -0.39 -4.65 16.55
C ILE A 424 0.12 -4.24 17.93
N PHE A 425 1.39 -3.84 18.03
CA PHE A 425 1.97 -3.36 19.29
C PHE A 425 1.26 -2.10 19.80
N ALA A 426 1.01 -1.12 18.94
CA ALA A 426 0.27 0.10 19.31
C ALA A 426 -1.14 -0.21 19.86
N GLY A 427 -1.85 -1.13 19.21
CA GLY A 427 -3.15 -1.61 19.69
C GLY A 427 -3.03 -2.37 21.02
N ALA A 428 -2.02 -3.23 21.14
CA ALA A 428 -1.75 -3.98 22.36
C ALA A 428 -1.45 -3.07 23.56
N GLU A 429 -0.63 -2.03 23.38
CA GLU A 429 -0.32 -1.08 24.44
C GLU A 429 -1.57 -0.29 24.86
N LYS A 430 -2.42 0.13 23.91
CA LYS A 430 -3.72 0.74 24.24
C LYS A 430 -4.61 -0.22 25.03
N THR A 431 -4.75 -1.47 24.58
CA THR A 431 -5.52 -2.50 25.29
C THR A 431 -5.01 -2.68 26.72
N MET A 432 -3.71 -2.92 26.88
CA MET A 432 -3.12 -3.24 28.18
C MET A 432 -3.10 -2.04 29.15
N MET A 433 -2.90 -0.81 28.66
CA MET A 433 -2.91 0.39 29.49
C MET A 433 -4.33 0.90 29.79
N PHE A 434 -5.26 0.82 28.84
CA PHE A 434 -6.66 1.24 29.04
C PHE A 434 -7.38 0.32 30.01
N HIS A 435 -7.04 -0.98 30.01
CA HIS A 435 -7.62 -1.90 30.96
C HIS A 435 -7.15 -1.68 32.40
N ASN A 436 -6.07 -0.88 32.66
CA ASN A 436 -5.54 -0.40 33.95
C ASN A 436 -5.77 -1.30 35.17
N SER A 437 -5.82 -2.61 34.95
CA SER A 437 -6.33 -3.59 35.88
C SER A 437 -5.20 -4.53 36.20
N PRO A 438 -4.95 -4.81 37.48
CA PRO A 438 -3.96 -5.81 37.89
C PRO A 438 -4.37 -7.24 37.46
N LEU A 439 -5.55 -7.41 36.85
CA LEU A 439 -6.07 -8.69 36.42
C LEU A 439 -5.58 -9.07 35.02
N PRO A 440 -5.06 -10.29 34.83
CA PRO A 440 -4.70 -10.81 33.51
C PRO A 440 -5.90 -10.86 32.56
N LEU A 441 -5.69 -10.43 31.31
CA LEU A 441 -6.63 -10.54 30.19
C LEU A 441 -6.49 -11.90 29.50
N SER A 442 -7.58 -12.52 29.08
CA SER A 442 -7.50 -13.69 28.20
C SER A 442 -6.95 -13.30 26.83
N PHE A 443 -6.29 -14.22 26.13
CA PHE A 443 -5.81 -13.96 24.76
C PHE A 443 -6.95 -13.53 23.82
N ASP A 444 -8.14 -14.11 23.97
CA ASP A 444 -9.26 -13.81 23.09
C ASP A 444 -9.83 -12.40 23.33
N ASP A 445 -9.87 -11.96 24.59
CA ASP A 445 -10.29 -10.60 24.93
C ASP A 445 -9.22 -9.57 24.52
N PHE A 446 -7.95 -9.89 24.73
CA PHE A 446 -6.83 -9.10 24.24
C PHE A 446 -6.90 -8.96 22.70
N ALA A 447 -7.02 -10.06 21.97
CA ALA A 447 -7.05 -10.03 20.50
C ALA A 447 -8.26 -9.26 19.96
N ARG A 448 -9.42 -9.32 20.64
CA ARG A 448 -10.61 -8.53 20.29
C ARG A 448 -10.37 -7.04 20.47
N SER A 449 -9.81 -6.63 21.61
CA SER A 449 -9.52 -5.22 21.89
C SER A 449 -8.41 -4.66 20.97
N VAL A 450 -7.37 -5.44 20.67
CA VAL A 450 -6.33 -5.00 19.71
C VAL A 450 -6.91 -4.82 18.30
N LEU A 451 -7.84 -5.69 17.88
CA LEU A 451 -8.53 -5.53 16.60
C LEU A 451 -9.34 -4.23 16.56
N GLU A 452 -10.00 -3.85 17.65
CA GLU A 452 -10.75 -2.60 17.74
C GLU A 452 -9.84 -1.36 17.61
N TYR A 453 -8.65 -1.39 18.23
CA TYR A 453 -7.75 -0.23 18.24
C TYR A 453 -6.79 -0.12 17.06
N SER A 454 -6.36 -1.24 16.49
CA SER A 454 -5.36 -1.28 15.41
C SER A 454 -5.93 -1.69 14.07
N HIS A 455 -7.17 -2.20 14.03
CA HIS A 455 -7.79 -2.85 12.88
C HIS A 455 -6.99 -4.06 12.36
N GLU A 456 -6.05 -4.58 13.16
CA GLU A 456 -5.26 -5.76 12.83
C GLU A 456 -5.76 -6.97 13.62
N LYS A 457 -6.06 -8.06 12.91
CA LYS A 457 -6.36 -9.33 13.56
C LYS A 457 -5.08 -9.90 14.16
N VAL A 458 -5.11 -10.21 15.45
CA VAL A 458 -3.97 -10.78 16.17
C VAL A 458 -4.12 -12.28 16.33
N THR A 459 -3.05 -13.02 16.04
CA THR A 459 -2.93 -14.44 16.29
C THR A 459 -1.91 -14.73 17.40
N ARG A 460 -1.91 -15.95 17.93
CA ARG A 460 -0.88 -16.39 18.90
C ARG A 460 0.54 -16.37 18.30
N ASP A 461 0.64 -16.52 16.97
CA ASP A 461 1.91 -16.40 16.26
C ASP A 461 2.40 -14.95 16.25
N ASP A 462 1.52 -13.98 15.98
CA ASP A 462 1.85 -12.55 16.06
C ASP A 462 2.36 -12.17 17.46
N LEU A 463 1.70 -12.66 18.51
CA LEU A 463 2.13 -12.46 19.89
C LEU A 463 3.53 -13.07 20.15
N SER A 464 3.80 -14.23 19.56
CA SER A 464 5.13 -14.87 19.64
C SER A 464 6.19 -14.04 18.92
N GLN A 465 5.84 -13.39 17.80
CA GLN A 465 6.72 -12.49 17.06
C GLN A 465 6.99 -11.20 17.86
N LEU A 466 6.00 -10.62 18.55
CA LEU A 466 6.21 -9.50 19.48
C LEU A 466 7.21 -9.87 20.58
N PHE A 467 7.05 -11.03 21.21
CA PHE A 467 7.98 -11.50 22.25
C PHE A 467 9.37 -11.85 21.74
N ALA A 468 9.48 -12.24 20.47
CA ALA A 468 10.78 -12.45 19.84
C ALA A 468 11.56 -11.14 19.64
N LEU A 469 10.85 -10.05 19.33
CA LEU A 469 11.43 -8.71 19.19
C LEU A 469 11.69 -8.07 20.56
N TRP A 470 10.75 -8.19 21.49
CA TRP A 470 10.84 -7.67 22.84
C TRP A 470 10.50 -8.76 23.88
N PRO A 471 11.53 -9.49 24.36
CA PRO A 471 11.34 -10.48 25.41
C PRO A 471 10.76 -9.84 26.68
N ASN A 472 9.79 -10.50 27.31
CA ASN A 472 9.08 -10.03 28.51
C ASN A 472 8.23 -8.77 28.31
N LEU A 473 7.78 -8.48 27.08
CA LEU A 473 6.88 -7.36 26.83
C LEU A 473 5.61 -7.41 27.70
N TYR A 474 5.06 -8.61 27.88
CA TYR A 474 3.92 -8.92 28.75
C TYR A 474 4.21 -10.19 29.54
N ARG A 475 3.67 -10.29 30.75
CA ARG A 475 3.62 -11.55 31.50
C ARG A 475 2.55 -12.44 30.88
N THR A 476 2.92 -13.70 30.64
CA THR A 476 1.98 -14.74 30.19
C THR A 476 1.80 -15.82 31.24
N GLU A 477 0.55 -16.21 31.48
CA GLU A 477 0.19 -17.32 32.37
C GLU A 477 -0.80 -18.23 31.64
N VAL A 478 -0.61 -19.55 31.70
CA VAL A 478 -1.59 -20.50 31.16
C VAL A 478 -2.39 -21.05 32.32
N ARG A 479 -3.70 -20.81 32.32
CA ARG A 479 -4.62 -21.36 33.32
C ARG A 479 -4.75 -22.88 33.15
N ARG A 480 -5.27 -23.55 34.18
CA ARG A 480 -5.45 -25.03 34.19
C ARG A 480 -6.34 -25.54 33.07
N ASP A 481 -7.23 -24.69 32.55
CA ASP A 481 -8.11 -24.95 31.41
C ASP A 481 -7.42 -24.72 30.04
N GLY A 482 -6.13 -24.39 30.03
CA GLY A 482 -5.35 -24.11 28.82
C GLY A 482 -5.51 -22.69 28.28
N MET A 483 -6.25 -21.81 28.96
CA MET A 483 -6.43 -20.43 28.52
C MET A 483 -5.17 -19.60 28.78
N LEU A 484 -4.66 -18.95 27.72
CA LEU A 484 -3.53 -18.03 27.79
C LEU A 484 -4.01 -16.69 28.34
N MET A 485 -3.37 -16.24 29.41
CA MET A 485 -3.60 -14.98 30.08
C MET A 485 -2.41 -14.05 29.89
N LEU A 486 -2.67 -12.77 29.68
CA LEU A 486 -1.71 -11.70 29.44
C LEU A 486 -1.88 -10.63 30.52
N SER A 487 -0.80 -10.19 31.14
CA SER A 487 -0.80 -9.05 32.06
C SER A 487 0.41 -8.17 31.79
N LEU A 488 0.31 -6.89 32.15
CA LEU A 488 1.51 -6.06 32.23
C LEU A 488 2.41 -6.69 33.30
N GLU A 489 3.69 -6.86 32.98
CA GLU A 489 4.66 -7.32 33.97
C GLU A 489 4.60 -6.36 35.17
N ASN A 490 4.77 -6.88 36.39
CA ASN A 490 4.82 -6.07 37.59
C ASN A 490 6.10 -5.21 37.51
N ILE A 491 6.03 -4.12 36.74
CA ILE A 491 7.20 -3.34 36.44
C ILE A 491 7.58 -2.62 37.73
N THR A 492 8.73 -2.99 38.27
CA THR A 492 9.38 -2.30 39.38
C THR A 492 9.58 -0.83 39.04
N SER A 493 8.63 0.04 39.37
CA SER A 493 8.68 1.52 39.39
C SER A 493 9.17 2.30 38.14
N VAL A 494 9.80 1.68 37.15
CA VAL A 494 10.53 2.35 36.05
C VAL A 494 9.77 2.33 34.70
N ALA A 495 8.80 1.43 34.50
CA ALA A 495 7.91 1.52 33.30
C ALA A 495 6.54 2.13 33.58
N LEU A 496 6.23 2.50 34.83
CA LEU A 496 5.19 3.51 35.09
C LEU A 496 5.69 4.92 34.78
N THR A 497 7.00 5.13 34.61
CA THR A 497 7.58 6.43 34.23
C THR A 497 7.73 6.64 32.73
N GLN A 498 7.48 5.63 31.89
CA GLN A 498 7.53 5.76 30.43
C GLN A 498 6.13 5.86 29.85
N THR A 499 5.90 6.87 29.01
CA THR A 499 4.66 7.02 28.28
C THR A 499 4.50 5.91 27.23
N ARG A 500 3.26 5.62 26.83
CA ARG A 500 2.94 4.76 25.68
C ARG A 500 3.80 5.09 24.46
N ASP A 501 3.99 6.37 24.18
CA ASP A 501 4.74 6.83 23.02
C ASP A 501 6.24 6.50 23.14
N ALA A 502 6.82 6.52 24.35
CA ALA A 502 8.19 6.08 24.58
C ALA A 502 8.37 4.56 24.36
N ARG A 503 7.39 3.75 24.79
CA ARG A 503 7.38 2.30 24.54
C ARG A 503 7.18 1.97 23.08
N GLN A 504 6.29 2.69 22.39
CA GLN A 504 6.11 2.60 20.93
C GLN A 504 7.42 2.85 20.20
N LYS A 505 8.10 3.95 20.53
CA LYS A 505 9.42 4.26 19.96
C LYS A 505 10.43 3.14 20.19
N GLN A 506 10.50 2.59 21.41
CA GLN A 506 11.42 1.49 21.73
C GLN A 506 11.10 0.22 20.92
N PHE A 507 9.82 -0.12 20.75
CA PHE A 507 9.41 -1.27 19.95
C PHE A 507 9.78 -1.08 18.47
N ASP A 508 9.54 0.11 17.93
CA ASP A 508 9.93 0.46 16.56
C ASP A 508 11.46 0.35 16.39
N ASP A 509 12.25 0.88 17.34
CA ASP A 509 13.71 0.75 17.36
C ASP A 509 14.17 -0.73 17.38
N LEU A 510 13.44 -1.61 18.07
CA LEU A 510 13.70 -3.06 18.08
C LEU A 510 13.37 -3.72 16.74
N CYS A 511 12.22 -3.39 16.12
CA CYS A 511 11.89 -3.84 14.76
C CYS A 511 13.01 -3.48 13.78
N TRP A 512 13.50 -2.25 13.84
CA TRP A 512 14.56 -1.76 12.96
C TRP A 512 15.92 -2.38 13.28
N LYS A 513 16.28 -2.54 14.56
CA LYS A 513 17.49 -3.28 14.96
C LYS A 513 17.47 -4.70 14.42
N TRP A 514 16.32 -5.37 14.48
CA TRP A 514 16.17 -6.71 13.95
C TRP A 514 16.36 -6.75 12.43
N LEU A 515 15.76 -5.80 11.69
CA LEU A 515 15.92 -5.67 10.25
C LEU A 515 17.38 -5.45 9.84
N ARG A 516 18.14 -4.65 10.60
CA ARG A 516 19.57 -4.41 10.36
C ARG A 516 20.44 -5.64 10.58
N GLN A 517 20.07 -6.50 11.53
CA GLN A 517 20.80 -7.72 11.84
C GLN A 517 20.46 -8.87 10.88
N HIS A 518 19.35 -8.74 10.15
CA HIS A 518 18.89 -9.71 9.15
C HIS A 518 18.59 -8.99 7.83
N PRO A 519 19.59 -8.29 7.25
CA PRO A 519 19.37 -7.54 6.02
C PRO A 519 18.93 -8.51 4.92
N VAL A 520 18.02 -8.05 4.04
CA VAL A 520 17.77 -8.71 2.76
C VAL A 520 19.13 -8.81 2.08
N THR A 521 19.68 -10.03 2.03
CA THR A 521 21.11 -10.23 1.82
C THR A 521 21.55 -9.61 0.50
N TRP A 522 22.32 -8.54 0.59
CA TRP A 522 23.20 -8.09 -0.46
C TRP A 522 24.25 -9.18 -0.63
N SER A 523 24.29 -9.87 -1.77
CA SER A 523 25.55 -10.51 -2.16
C SER A 523 26.53 -9.36 -2.36
N LYS A 524 27.44 -9.17 -1.40
CA LYS A 524 28.61 -8.33 -1.61
C LYS A 524 29.19 -8.71 -2.98
N GLY A 525 29.39 -7.72 -3.86
CA GLY A 525 30.21 -7.90 -5.05
C GLY A 525 31.56 -8.54 -4.68
N PRO A 526 32.25 -9.17 -5.64
CA PRO A 526 33.36 -10.06 -5.34
C PRO A 526 34.49 -9.34 -4.60
N GLU A 527 34.60 -9.58 -3.28
CA GLU A 527 35.80 -9.27 -2.49
C GLU A 527 36.86 -10.32 -2.83
N ILE A 528 37.80 -9.93 -3.68
CA ILE A 528 39.08 -10.60 -3.86
C ILE A 528 39.98 -10.17 -2.68
N ASP A 529 40.10 -10.99 -1.62
CA ASP A 529 41.25 -11.88 -1.41
C ASP A 529 41.44 -12.38 0.05
N GLN A 530 41.77 -13.67 0.11
CA GLN A 530 42.56 -14.51 1.02
C GLN A 530 42.92 -14.15 2.50
N LYS A 531 42.84 -15.25 3.28
CA LYS A 531 43.68 -15.69 4.42
C LYS A 531 43.33 -15.24 5.86
N LYS A 532 42.90 -16.26 6.64
CA LYS A 532 43.26 -16.64 8.04
C LYS A 532 41.98 -16.99 8.82
N GLN A 533 41.90 -18.00 9.67
CA GLN A 533 42.70 -19.17 10.02
C GLN A 533 41.76 -20.03 10.89
N SER A 534 41.96 -21.33 10.83
CA SER A 534 41.29 -22.38 11.60
C SER A 534 41.43 -22.29 13.12
N SER A 535 40.52 -22.99 13.79
CA SER A 535 40.67 -23.75 15.07
C SER A 535 39.93 -23.18 16.28
N PHE A 536 38.94 -23.92 16.79
CA PHE A 536 39.09 -24.75 17.99
C PHE A 536 37.80 -25.55 18.24
N THR A 537 37.96 -26.84 18.52
CA THR A 537 36.91 -27.74 19.00
C THR A 537 37.26 -28.25 20.40
N LYS A 538 36.20 -28.66 21.13
CA LYS A 538 36.10 -29.68 22.20
C LYS A 538 36.05 -29.27 23.69
N LYS A 539 34.85 -29.55 24.24
CA LYS A 539 34.47 -30.48 25.35
C LYS A 539 34.91 -30.22 26.81
N ARG A 540 33.90 -30.21 27.70
CA ARG A 540 33.63 -31.03 28.92
C ARG A 540 32.41 -30.37 29.61
N GLY A 541 31.33 -30.99 30.09
CA GLY A 541 31.05 -32.32 30.62
C GLY A 541 31.14 -32.28 32.15
N ILE A 542 30.01 -32.19 32.89
CA ILE A 542 29.77 -32.65 34.28
C ILE A 542 28.29 -32.43 34.72
N SER A 543 27.71 -33.51 35.24
CA SER A 543 26.67 -33.73 36.27
C SER A 543 25.26 -33.13 36.18
N GLU A 544 24.30 -34.06 36.02
CA GLU A 544 22.88 -33.92 36.32
C GLU A 544 22.63 -33.78 37.83
N THR A 545 21.89 -32.75 38.22
CA THR A 545 20.67 -32.82 39.05
C THR A 545 20.19 -31.38 39.28
N ALA A 546 18.90 -31.12 39.03
CA ALA A 546 18.20 -29.82 39.14
C ALA A 546 18.17 -28.87 37.91
N GLU A 547 18.36 -29.36 36.67
CA GLU A 547 18.31 -28.51 35.44
C GLU A 547 17.22 -28.88 34.40
N SER A 548 16.34 -29.86 34.65
CA SER A 548 15.37 -30.33 33.63
C SER A 548 14.09 -29.49 33.49
N LEU A 549 13.89 -28.44 34.30
CA LEU A 549 12.71 -27.57 34.24
C LEU A 549 12.99 -26.12 33.80
N ARG A 550 14.25 -25.76 33.49
CA ARG A 550 14.63 -24.41 33.00
C ARG A 550 15.14 -24.34 31.56
N LYS A 551 15.25 -25.46 30.85
CA LYS A 551 15.73 -25.52 29.47
C LYS A 551 14.71 -26.15 28.54
N THR A 552 13.71 -25.37 28.16
CA THR A 552 13.14 -25.51 26.80
C THR A 552 13.57 -24.26 26.03
N PRO A 553 14.66 -24.31 25.24
CA PRO A 553 14.96 -23.24 24.32
C PRO A 553 13.93 -23.28 23.18
N VAL A 554 12.79 -22.62 23.38
CA VAL A 554 11.86 -22.24 22.28
C VAL A 554 12.38 -20.98 21.57
N THR A 555 13.58 -20.52 21.91
CA THR A 555 14.17 -19.29 21.39
C THR A 555 14.93 -19.55 20.09
N LYS A 556 14.54 -18.83 19.03
CA LYS A 556 15.24 -18.55 17.76
C LYS A 556 14.92 -19.35 16.49
N GLN A 557 14.34 -20.56 16.54
CA GLN A 557 14.17 -21.37 15.31
C GLN A 557 12.79 -21.32 14.62
N ARG A 558 11.79 -20.65 15.18
CA ARG A 558 10.43 -20.65 14.60
C ARG A 558 10.06 -19.43 13.74
N ILE A 559 10.87 -18.36 13.73
CA ILE A 559 10.44 -17.07 13.16
C ILE A 559 10.28 -17.14 11.62
N PHE A 560 10.98 -18.02 10.90
CA PHE A 560 10.80 -18.12 9.44
C PHE A 560 11.01 -19.56 8.93
N LYS A 561 9.93 -20.27 8.61
CA LYS A 561 9.98 -21.49 7.78
C LYS A 561 10.38 -21.21 6.32
N LEU A 562 10.54 -19.95 5.92
CA LEU A 562 10.86 -19.51 4.55
C LEU A 562 12.35 -19.24 4.28
N ALA A 563 13.24 -19.53 5.25
CA ALA A 563 14.67 -19.34 5.06
C ALA A 563 15.44 -20.55 5.62
N LYS A 564 15.47 -21.65 4.87
CA LYS A 564 16.57 -22.63 4.99
C LYS A 564 17.40 -22.57 3.71
N PRO A 565 18.72 -22.34 3.81
CA PRO A 565 19.65 -22.80 2.79
C PRO A 565 19.71 -24.32 2.91
N ASP A 566 19.36 -25.05 1.86
CA ASP A 566 19.61 -26.49 1.81
C ASP A 566 21.12 -26.74 1.96
N THR A 567 21.50 -27.33 3.09
CA THR A 567 22.86 -27.74 3.37
C THR A 567 23.20 -29.05 2.64
N LYS A 568 24.26 -28.97 1.82
CA LYS A 568 25.20 -30.04 1.43
C LYS A 568 24.60 -31.32 0.82
N LEU A 569 24.45 -31.33 -0.50
CA LEU A 569 24.61 -32.54 -1.33
C LEU A 569 25.45 -32.17 -2.56
N GLY A 570 26.64 -32.76 -2.65
CA GLY A 570 27.57 -32.60 -3.78
C GLY A 570 27.03 -33.33 -5.00
N GLY A 571 26.86 -32.62 -6.11
CA GLY A 571 26.36 -33.13 -7.39
C GLY A 571 26.05 -31.98 -8.34
N THR A 572 26.42 -32.12 -9.61
CA THR A 572 26.31 -31.09 -10.64
C THR A 572 24.84 -30.78 -10.99
N VAL A 573 24.56 -29.58 -11.51
CA VAL A 573 23.21 -29.12 -11.87
C VAL A 573 22.50 -30.07 -12.85
N LEU A 574 23.26 -30.71 -13.75
CA LEU A 574 22.74 -31.64 -14.75
C LEU A 574 22.19 -32.94 -14.12
N GLU A 575 22.80 -33.44 -13.05
CA GLU A 575 22.38 -34.64 -12.33
C GLU A 575 21.06 -34.40 -11.57
N ARG A 576 20.89 -33.18 -11.04
CA ARG A 576 19.66 -32.76 -10.34
C ARG A 576 18.46 -32.67 -11.28
N ILE A 577 18.67 -32.24 -12.53
CA ILE A 577 17.62 -32.14 -13.55
C ILE A 577 17.17 -33.53 -14.01
N LYS A 578 18.09 -34.49 -14.15
CA LYS A 578 17.76 -35.88 -14.49
C LYS A 578 16.97 -36.57 -13.37
N ALA A 579 17.35 -36.37 -12.11
CA ALA A 579 16.64 -36.94 -10.96
C ALA A 579 15.21 -36.35 -10.80
N ARG A 580 15.04 -35.04 -11.03
CA ARG A 580 13.72 -34.37 -10.97
C ARG A 580 12.77 -34.80 -12.09
N LYS A 581 13.29 -35.01 -13.30
CA LYS A 581 12.48 -35.50 -14.43
C LYS A 581 12.04 -36.96 -14.23
N ALA A 582 12.86 -37.79 -13.59
CA ALA A 582 12.50 -39.17 -13.25
C ALA A 582 11.42 -39.24 -12.14
N ALA A 583 11.47 -38.35 -11.15
CA ALA A 583 10.50 -38.33 -10.05
C ALA A 583 9.12 -37.75 -10.44
N SER A 584 9.07 -36.87 -11.45
CA SER A 584 7.82 -36.18 -11.84
C SER A 584 6.87 -37.02 -12.72
N ALA A 585 7.29 -38.21 -13.16
CA ALA A 585 6.51 -39.06 -14.06
C ALA A 585 5.55 -40.05 -13.33
N HIS A 586 5.41 -39.95 -12.00
CA HIS A 586 4.67 -40.94 -11.20
C HIS A 586 3.68 -40.39 -10.16
N LEU A 587 3.34 -39.09 -10.17
CA LEU A 587 2.34 -38.54 -9.26
C LEU A 587 0.98 -38.32 -9.95
N ASN A 588 -0.05 -38.79 -9.26
CA ASN A 588 -1.29 -39.37 -9.75
C ASN A 588 -2.41 -38.32 -9.82
N LYS A 589 -3.07 -38.13 -10.98
CA LYS A 589 -4.21 -37.17 -11.15
C LYS A 589 -5.40 -37.43 -10.21
N LYS A 590 -5.44 -38.59 -9.55
CA LYS A 590 -6.52 -39.01 -8.65
C LYS A 590 -6.50 -38.27 -7.30
N SER A 591 -5.33 -37.89 -6.78
CA SER A 591 -5.23 -37.24 -5.45
C SER A 591 -5.69 -35.79 -5.45
N GLU A 592 -5.51 -35.04 -6.55
CA GLU A 592 -5.90 -33.62 -6.61
C GLU A 592 -7.42 -33.40 -6.64
N GLN A 593 -8.20 -34.36 -7.18
CA GLN A 593 -9.66 -34.30 -7.15
C GLN A 593 -10.23 -34.67 -5.78
N GLU A 594 -9.63 -35.67 -5.11
CA GLU A 594 -10.00 -36.07 -3.74
C GLU A 594 -9.66 -34.97 -2.72
N GLU A 595 -8.48 -34.34 -2.85
CA GLU A 595 -8.04 -33.25 -1.95
C GLU A 595 -8.87 -31.96 -2.11
N LYS A 596 -9.30 -31.63 -3.35
CA LYS A 596 -10.23 -30.51 -3.59
C LYS A 596 -11.62 -30.78 -3.01
N SER A 597 -12.12 -32.01 -3.11
CA SER A 597 -13.40 -32.42 -2.53
C SER A 597 -13.39 -32.34 -1.00
N GLU A 598 -12.33 -32.84 -0.35
CA GLU A 598 -12.18 -32.76 1.11
C GLU A 598 -12.02 -31.31 1.61
N SER A 599 -11.24 -30.49 0.90
CA SER A 599 -11.08 -29.08 1.27
C SER A 599 -12.37 -28.29 1.17
N GLN A 600 -13.22 -28.60 0.17
CA GLN A 600 -14.52 -27.97 0.02
C GLN A 600 -15.48 -28.42 1.13
N GLN A 601 -15.47 -29.71 1.48
CA GLN A 601 -16.31 -30.25 2.55
C GLN A 601 -15.93 -29.66 3.93
N ARG A 602 -14.64 -29.60 4.27
CA ARG A 602 -14.15 -28.96 5.50
C ARG A 602 -14.54 -27.48 5.60
N PHE A 603 -14.55 -26.78 4.48
CA PHE A 603 -14.99 -25.39 4.42
C PHE A 603 -16.48 -25.25 4.76
N LEU A 604 -17.34 -26.10 4.18
CA LEU A 604 -18.78 -26.10 4.48
C LEU A 604 -19.04 -26.40 5.96
N ASP A 605 -18.39 -27.44 6.50
CA ASP A 605 -18.60 -27.88 7.87
C ASP A 605 -18.13 -26.84 8.91
N SER A 606 -17.03 -26.13 8.63
CA SER A 606 -16.50 -25.07 9.53
C SER A 606 -17.43 -23.86 9.72
N ASN A 607 -18.44 -23.68 8.86
CA ASN A 607 -19.37 -22.55 8.90
C ASN A 607 -20.74 -22.91 9.51
N ILE A 608 -21.02 -24.20 9.72
CA ILE A 608 -22.30 -24.69 10.28
C ILE A 608 -22.66 -24.00 11.60
N PRO A 609 -21.76 -23.88 12.61
CA PRO A 609 -22.15 -23.31 13.91
C PRO A 609 -22.66 -21.87 13.82
N ARG A 610 -22.05 -21.06 12.93
CA ARG A 610 -22.45 -19.65 12.73
C ARG A 610 -23.81 -19.55 12.05
N VAL A 611 -24.04 -20.37 11.03
CA VAL A 611 -25.32 -20.39 10.32
C VAL A 611 -26.44 -20.87 11.23
N VAL A 612 -26.19 -21.89 12.06
CA VAL A 612 -27.14 -22.37 13.07
C VAL A 612 -27.50 -21.26 14.05
N ASP A 613 -26.55 -20.50 14.57
CA ASP A 613 -26.82 -19.39 15.50
C ASP A 613 -27.71 -18.30 14.87
N VAL A 614 -27.48 -17.96 13.59
CA VAL A 614 -28.31 -16.98 12.86
C VAL A 614 -29.72 -17.51 12.62
N LEU A 615 -29.87 -18.78 12.25
CA LEU A 615 -31.18 -19.41 12.05
C LEU A 615 -31.97 -19.55 13.36
N VAL A 616 -31.30 -19.85 14.47
CA VAL A 616 -31.91 -19.84 15.82
C VAL A 616 -32.38 -18.45 16.21
N GLY A 617 -31.63 -17.40 15.85
CA GLY A 617 -32.05 -16.01 16.04
C GLY A 617 -33.32 -15.65 15.27
N ALA A 618 -33.47 -16.20 14.05
CA ALA A 618 -34.63 -15.94 13.19
C ALA A 618 -35.88 -16.77 13.54
N GLY A 619 -35.72 -17.92 14.21
CA GLY A 619 -36.82 -18.84 14.56
C GLY A 619 -37.54 -18.55 15.89
N LYS A 620 -37.38 -17.36 16.49
CA LYS A 620 -37.94 -17.05 17.82
C LYS A 620 -39.48 -17.05 17.82
N GLY A 621 -40.07 -18.18 18.20
CA GLY A 621 -41.42 -18.25 18.80
C GLY A 621 -42.48 -19.06 18.04
N ASN A 622 -42.34 -19.32 16.73
CA ASN A 622 -43.27 -20.17 15.98
C ASN A 622 -42.58 -20.94 14.84
N SER A 623 -43.20 -22.04 14.36
CA SER A 623 -42.73 -22.77 13.18
C SER A 623 -42.72 -21.79 12.00
N THR A 624 -41.53 -21.46 11.50
CA THR A 624 -41.34 -20.39 10.51
C THR A 624 -40.78 -21.00 9.24
N SER A 625 -41.47 -20.75 8.11
CA SER A 625 -40.96 -21.07 6.78
C SER A 625 -40.21 -19.86 6.22
N ILE A 626 -38.94 -20.04 5.86
CA ILE A 626 -38.08 -19.00 5.31
C ILE A 626 -37.86 -19.30 3.81
N PRO A 627 -38.22 -18.37 2.90
CA PRO A 627 -37.87 -18.48 1.48
C PRO A 627 -36.37 -18.66 1.26
N MET A 628 -35.98 -19.47 0.28
CA MET A 628 -34.58 -19.84 0.07
C MET A 628 -33.67 -18.63 -0.22
N ASP A 629 -34.15 -17.65 -0.98
CA ASP A 629 -33.41 -16.42 -1.26
C ASP A 629 -33.08 -15.64 0.02
N ARG A 630 -34.01 -15.59 0.97
CA ARG A 630 -33.81 -14.98 2.28
C ARG A 630 -32.87 -15.82 3.13
N ALA A 631 -32.98 -17.15 3.10
CA ALA A 631 -32.06 -18.02 3.83
C ALA A 631 -30.61 -17.90 3.31
N ILE A 632 -30.41 -17.79 1.99
CA ILE A 632 -29.11 -17.56 1.36
C ILE A 632 -28.52 -16.22 1.79
N ARG A 633 -29.32 -15.15 1.82
CA ARG A 633 -28.86 -13.84 2.33
C ARG A 633 -28.41 -13.95 3.79
N MET A 634 -29.20 -14.59 4.64
CA MET A 634 -28.83 -14.79 6.05
C MET A 634 -27.54 -15.60 6.22
N VAL A 635 -27.28 -16.59 5.35
CA VAL A 635 -26.00 -17.32 5.35
C VAL A 635 -24.85 -16.41 4.94
N ASN A 636 -25.00 -15.63 3.86
CA ASN A 636 -23.97 -14.69 3.41
C ASN A 636 -23.69 -13.59 4.44
N ASP A 637 -24.70 -13.09 5.14
CA ASP A 637 -24.52 -12.11 6.22
C ASP A 637 -23.76 -12.71 7.41
N SER A 638 -23.88 -14.03 7.63
CA SER A 638 -23.23 -14.76 8.72
C SER A 638 -21.80 -15.22 8.42
N VAL A 639 -21.46 -15.38 7.14
CA VAL A 639 -20.16 -15.86 6.67
C VAL A 639 -19.37 -14.68 6.13
N ARG A 640 -18.15 -14.44 6.63
CA ARG A 640 -17.30 -13.26 6.29
C ARG A 640 -16.69 -13.31 4.87
N ARG A 641 -17.43 -13.82 3.89
CA ARG A 641 -17.07 -13.93 2.46
C ARG A 641 -18.36 -13.98 1.62
N ASN A 642 -18.36 -13.33 0.46
CA ASN A 642 -19.44 -13.46 -0.53
C ASN A 642 -19.45 -14.89 -1.11
N LEU A 643 -20.34 -15.74 -0.62
CA LEU A 643 -20.54 -17.09 -1.15
C LEU A 643 -21.41 -17.03 -2.40
N SER A 644 -21.13 -17.91 -3.37
CA SER A 644 -22.07 -18.15 -4.45
C SER A 644 -23.37 -18.77 -3.92
N GLU A 645 -24.47 -18.59 -4.64
CA GLU A 645 -25.76 -19.20 -4.29
C GLU A 645 -25.65 -20.73 -4.11
N LYS A 646 -24.84 -21.40 -4.94
CA LYS A 646 -24.60 -22.85 -4.84
C LYS A 646 -23.91 -23.24 -3.54
N GLU A 647 -22.94 -22.46 -3.08
CA GLU A 647 -22.22 -22.70 -1.82
C GLU A 647 -23.09 -22.41 -0.60
N ALA A 648 -23.82 -21.29 -0.61
CA ALA A 648 -24.75 -20.96 0.47
C ALA A 648 -25.86 -22.03 0.61
N ARG A 649 -26.39 -22.53 -0.51
CA ARG A 649 -27.33 -23.66 -0.53
C ARG A 649 -26.71 -24.94 0.01
N ALA A 650 -25.46 -25.24 -0.36
CA ALA A 650 -24.75 -26.41 0.16
C ALA A 650 -24.58 -26.36 1.69
N ILE A 651 -24.30 -25.18 2.24
CA ILE A 651 -24.25 -24.98 3.70
C ILE A 651 -25.64 -25.21 4.34
N LEU A 652 -26.71 -24.67 3.75
CA LEU A 652 -28.07 -24.86 4.27
C LEU A 652 -28.52 -26.33 4.25
N VAL A 653 -28.20 -27.04 3.17
CA VAL A 653 -28.42 -28.49 3.07
C VAL A 653 -27.66 -29.20 4.19
N ARG A 654 -26.39 -28.86 4.39
CA ARG A 654 -25.58 -29.47 5.44
C ARG A 654 -26.10 -29.17 6.84
N VAL A 655 -26.50 -27.93 7.11
CA VAL A 655 -27.15 -27.53 8.37
C VAL A 655 -28.43 -28.34 8.61
N SER A 656 -29.25 -28.56 7.57
CA SER A 656 -30.47 -29.38 7.69
C SER A 656 -30.20 -30.87 7.95
N GLN A 657 -28.99 -31.36 7.63
CA GLN A 657 -28.55 -32.71 7.95
C GLN A 657 -27.96 -32.82 9.36
N VAL A 658 -27.32 -31.74 9.85
CA VAL A 658 -26.64 -31.70 11.16
C VAL A 658 -27.60 -31.42 12.31
N VAL A 659 -28.58 -30.53 12.11
CA VAL A 659 -29.64 -30.25 13.08
C VAL A 659 -31.04 -30.51 12.49
N PRO A 660 -31.32 -31.74 12.01
CA PRO A 660 -32.54 -32.07 11.24
C PRO A 660 -33.82 -31.92 12.05
N SER A 661 -33.73 -31.92 13.38
CA SER A 661 -34.90 -31.72 14.23
C SER A 661 -35.28 -30.23 14.35
N PHE A 662 -34.35 -29.32 14.05
CA PHE A 662 -34.54 -27.86 14.08
C PHE A 662 -34.67 -27.26 12.69
N CYS A 663 -33.96 -27.76 11.69
CA CYS A 663 -33.91 -27.18 10.35
C CYS A 663 -34.19 -28.23 9.28
N LYS A 664 -35.21 -28.01 8.44
CA LYS A 664 -35.54 -28.91 7.32
C LYS A 664 -35.71 -28.13 6.02
N LEU A 665 -35.17 -28.68 4.92
CA LEU A 665 -35.50 -28.23 3.58
C LEU A 665 -36.81 -28.87 3.13
N VAL A 666 -37.76 -28.08 2.66
CA VAL A 666 -39.08 -28.56 2.21
C VAL A 666 -39.45 -27.85 0.91
N GLU A 667 -40.04 -28.57 -0.03
CA GLU A 667 -40.65 -27.97 -1.22
C GLU A 667 -42.12 -27.65 -0.95
N VAL A 668 -42.53 -26.42 -1.25
CA VAL A 668 -43.92 -25.96 -1.13
C VAL A 668 -44.31 -25.34 -2.47
N GLY A 669 -45.03 -26.11 -3.31
CA GLY A 669 -45.21 -25.76 -4.72
C GLY A 669 -43.89 -25.83 -5.50
N ASP A 670 -43.65 -24.89 -6.40
CA ASP A 670 -42.41 -24.81 -7.20
C ASP A 670 -41.23 -24.13 -6.46
N GLN A 671 -41.35 -23.90 -5.14
CA GLN A 671 -40.34 -23.18 -4.36
C GLN A 671 -39.79 -24.01 -3.19
N ALA A 672 -38.46 -24.07 -3.12
CA ALA A 672 -37.76 -24.62 -1.96
C ALA A 672 -37.76 -23.60 -0.81
N VAL A 673 -38.14 -24.05 0.39
CA VAL A 673 -38.15 -23.24 1.61
C VAL A 673 -37.44 -23.95 2.76
N LEU A 674 -36.87 -23.16 3.67
CA LEU A 674 -36.25 -23.65 4.90
C LEU A 674 -37.27 -23.56 6.05
N ARG A 675 -37.70 -24.70 6.58
CA ARG A 675 -38.64 -24.77 7.71
C ARG A 675 -37.87 -24.93 9.01
N LEU A 676 -38.05 -23.98 9.93
CA LEU A 676 -37.46 -24.01 11.26
C LEU A 676 -38.45 -24.54 12.30
N GLY A 677 -38.03 -25.53 13.08
CA GLY A 677 -38.78 -26.18 14.15
C GLY A 677 -38.74 -25.40 15.48
N LYS A 678 -39.71 -25.67 16.37
CA LYS A 678 -39.77 -25.06 17.70
C LYS A 678 -38.80 -25.76 18.66
N LYS A 679 -37.53 -25.34 18.67
CA LYS A 679 -36.54 -25.78 19.67
C LYS A 679 -35.90 -24.58 20.38
N THR A 680 -35.53 -24.78 21.64
CA THR A 680 -34.76 -23.78 22.40
C THR A 680 -33.32 -23.74 21.90
N ARG A 681 -32.65 -22.59 22.01
CA ARG A 681 -31.25 -22.43 21.61
C ARG A 681 -30.34 -23.50 22.24
N GLY A 682 -30.57 -23.85 23.51
CA GLY A 682 -29.83 -24.90 24.20
C GLY A 682 -30.02 -26.29 23.57
N ALA A 683 -31.22 -26.64 23.13
CA ALA A 683 -31.50 -27.94 22.50
C ALA A 683 -30.89 -28.06 21.09
N VAL A 684 -30.87 -26.96 20.32
CA VAL A 684 -30.21 -26.93 18.99
C VAL A 684 -28.68 -27.00 19.15
N GLN A 685 -28.14 -26.32 20.16
CA GLN A 685 -26.71 -26.33 20.46
C GLN A 685 -26.23 -27.69 21.00
N ALA A 686 -27.08 -28.46 21.68
CA ALA A 686 -26.75 -29.83 22.10
C ALA A 686 -26.61 -30.79 20.90
N GLU A 687 -27.56 -30.72 19.95
CA GLU A 687 -27.54 -31.54 18.72
C GLU A 687 -26.34 -31.20 17.82
N LEU A 688 -25.94 -29.92 17.78
CA LEU A 688 -24.73 -29.49 17.08
C LEU A 688 -23.45 -30.05 17.74
N ARG A 689 -23.39 -30.11 19.08
CA ARG A 689 -22.23 -30.69 19.79
C ARG A 689 -22.11 -32.20 19.59
N GLU A 690 -23.22 -32.93 19.59
CA GLU A 690 -23.22 -34.36 19.28
C GLU A 690 -22.66 -34.64 17.87
N PHE A 691 -22.97 -33.78 16.90
CA PHE A 691 -22.38 -33.85 15.56
C PHE A 691 -20.86 -33.53 15.59
N GLU A 692 -20.44 -32.46 16.24
CA GLU A 692 -19.03 -32.07 16.35
C GLU A 692 -18.17 -33.15 17.03
N GLU A 693 -18.70 -33.81 18.06
CA GLU A 693 -18.07 -34.94 18.75
C GLU A 693 -17.98 -36.18 17.85
N SER A 694 -19.01 -36.46 17.05
CA SER A 694 -19.01 -37.59 16.11
C SER A 694 -18.04 -37.43 14.93
N GLU A 695 -17.82 -36.21 14.45
CA GLU A 695 -16.87 -35.91 13.37
C GLU A 695 -15.43 -35.76 13.89
N HIS A 696 -15.21 -35.39 15.15
CA HIS A 696 -13.88 -35.44 15.78
C HIS A 696 -13.39 -36.87 16.05
N SER A 697 -14.31 -37.82 16.15
CA SER A 697 -14.01 -39.24 16.40
C SER A 697 -13.77 -40.06 15.12
N LYS A 698 -14.17 -39.56 13.95
CA LYS A 698 -13.88 -40.15 12.62
C LYS A 698 -12.59 -39.57 12.08
#